data_AF-A0A9X9WLH8-F1
#
_entry.id   AF-A0A9X9WLH8-F1
#
_cell.length_a   1.000
_cell.length_b   1.000
_cell.length_c   1.000
_cell.angle_alpha   90.00
_cell.angle_beta   90.00
_cell.angle_gamma   90.00
#
_symmetry.space_group_name_H-M   'P 1'
#
loop_
_entity.id
_entity.type
_entity.pdbx_description
1 polymer ?
#
loop_
_entity_poly.entity_id
_entity_poly.type
_entity_poly.pdbx_seq_one_letter_code
_entity_poly.pdbx_strand_id
1 'polypeptide(L)'
;MTVPSLASPKIAEDALARLFLAGQPATLEVSEETAFCGGRLNLGQVMVQAPETTNVGLRTSVRVGSFIWIVPPRDEVEAGLKSLASKAGQSFSGAAAPRSEAKLASALDAIVQVAARIGLVKPVFDARIVQRFPLHRPATVVADTSGVHHGALNFVASYLQPMARIKLPAILHMEIVNQADRYFSARRKRGKPLDQLCEHLKSQTGQRALLRLELKDDTEIERNFLLSDPLRSAFIPDKDEDLKDLNLSVPLKSYVDRLILEAARQHQYHAPPGHDVFVLTGDQGLARMAIAEGVPPMFFRHVRPEQFFDRRLSGALLHPIKGTLVGHSLAEVLWELATAFGQARLSVGEAFVEATALHADLPWSSYHTQDDLLWFSTGGLPQWPVESRDVEAATIAGLAIASPTETASQDGESPLSAATIAAPTKPKSKATRGRSATQTSTSERGGVRFHRFSPQTLVTLVDALSESGPTSDADIARRFKLSNKDTRAEHRRLLVSGGFIRFDAGSWIPTDALQDLALAQRLGDVVQMATHFMKIPSYQVVADALTDAWNSKQALALELPQRVRANYTVLAEITGIGATVEGIGLLPTPEHPSVARFTDIAMQTFHNLAAGERLVSAGAWLEALVQQCGVHPLVARDKLREAAAARLLRPHTEGSTIDTSFDDHTLRVLQLKDGRPVVENVFLYRGDFLTPGKASTSLSLERVEP
;
A
#
# COMPACT_ATOMS: atom_id res chain seq x y z
N MET A 1 18.07 -14.38 -38.31
CA MET A 1 17.95 -13.82 -36.95
C MET A 1 16.86 -12.78 -36.97
N THR A 2 15.88 -12.90 -36.07
CA THR A 2 14.89 -11.84 -35.83
C THR A 2 15.60 -10.65 -35.20
N VAL A 3 15.26 -9.43 -35.62
CA VAL A 3 15.76 -8.22 -34.97
C VAL A 3 15.18 -8.19 -33.55
N PRO A 4 16.00 -8.03 -32.49
CA PRO A 4 15.49 -7.95 -31.12
C PRO A 4 14.50 -6.80 -31.02
N SER A 5 13.33 -7.04 -30.43
CA SER A 5 12.34 -6.00 -30.15
C SER A 5 12.21 -5.77 -28.66
N LEU A 6 11.90 -4.56 -28.23
CA LEU A 6 11.57 -4.32 -26.82
C LEU A 6 10.22 -4.98 -26.50
N ALA A 7 10.19 -5.75 -25.40
CA ALA A 7 8.98 -6.40 -24.91
C ALA A 7 8.91 -6.28 -23.39
N SER A 8 7.68 -6.31 -22.86
CA SER A 8 7.43 -6.52 -21.44
C SER A 8 7.24 -8.03 -21.17
N PRO A 9 7.31 -8.49 -19.91
CA PRO A 9 7.09 -9.90 -19.57
C PRO A 9 5.77 -10.45 -20.15
N LYS A 10 4.70 -9.65 -20.10
CA LYS A 10 3.36 -10.04 -20.60
C LYS A 10 3.35 -10.34 -22.10
N ILE A 11 4.10 -9.56 -22.90
CA ILE A 11 4.16 -9.75 -24.35
C ILE A 11 4.92 -11.04 -24.69
N ALA A 12 5.88 -11.43 -23.87
CA ALA A 12 6.68 -12.65 -24.06
C ALA A 12 5.97 -13.95 -23.68
N GLU A 13 4.85 -13.89 -22.94
CA GLU A 13 4.12 -15.08 -22.49
C GLU A 13 3.65 -15.98 -23.64
N ASP A 14 3.23 -15.41 -24.78
CA ASP A 14 2.82 -16.19 -25.96
C ASP A 14 3.99 -16.96 -26.58
N ALA A 15 5.11 -16.28 -26.80
CA ALA A 15 6.32 -16.89 -27.34
C ALA A 15 6.88 -17.98 -26.42
N LEU A 16 6.83 -17.74 -25.10
CA LEU A 16 7.17 -18.75 -24.09
C LEU A 16 6.23 -19.96 -24.16
N ALA A 17 4.93 -19.75 -24.25
CA ALA A 17 3.96 -20.85 -24.37
C ALA A 17 4.20 -21.71 -25.61
N ARG A 18 4.53 -21.08 -26.76
CA ARG A 18 4.87 -21.78 -28.01
C ARG A 18 6.11 -22.66 -27.88
N LEU A 19 7.09 -22.27 -27.06
CA LEU A 19 8.29 -23.08 -26.83
C LEU A 19 7.97 -24.48 -26.28
N PHE A 20 6.88 -24.60 -25.50
CA PHE A 20 6.48 -25.84 -24.84
C PHE A 20 5.42 -26.64 -25.58
N LEU A 21 5.08 -26.28 -26.82
CA LEU A 21 4.07 -26.99 -27.63
C LEU A 21 4.37 -28.49 -27.80
N ALA A 22 5.64 -28.86 -27.88
CA ALA A 22 6.07 -30.26 -28.01
C ALA A 22 6.06 -31.04 -26.67
N GLY A 23 5.73 -30.39 -25.55
CA GLY A 23 5.76 -31.01 -24.21
C GLY A 23 7.15 -31.37 -23.70
N GLN A 24 8.21 -30.85 -24.32
CA GLN A 24 9.59 -31.12 -23.95
C GLN A 24 10.11 -30.15 -22.88
N PRO A 25 11.02 -30.60 -21.99
CA PRO A 25 11.73 -29.70 -21.07
C PRO A 25 12.60 -28.71 -21.85
N ALA A 26 12.55 -27.45 -21.46
CA ALA A 26 13.42 -26.41 -22.00
C ALA A 26 14.67 -26.24 -21.13
N THR A 27 15.84 -26.12 -21.74
CA THR A 27 17.08 -25.78 -21.03
C THR A 27 17.09 -24.29 -20.72
N LEU A 28 17.38 -23.93 -19.47
CA LEU A 28 17.51 -22.55 -19.01
C LEU A 28 18.98 -22.16 -18.92
N GLU A 29 19.38 -21.18 -19.72
CA GLU A 29 20.76 -20.73 -19.82
C GLU A 29 20.88 -19.22 -19.57
N VAL A 30 21.97 -18.79 -18.95
CA VAL A 30 22.29 -17.38 -18.75
C VAL A 30 23.65 -17.02 -19.33
N SER A 31 23.81 -15.77 -19.75
CA SER A 31 25.05 -15.27 -20.34
C SER A 31 25.39 -13.89 -19.79
N GLU A 32 26.63 -13.73 -19.32
CA GLU A 32 27.25 -12.47 -18.93
C GLU A 32 28.39 -12.19 -19.92
N GLU A 33 28.27 -11.11 -20.68
CA GLU A 33 29.12 -10.81 -21.85
C GLU A 33 30.61 -10.80 -21.50
N THR A 34 30.97 -10.19 -20.37
CA THR A 34 32.37 -9.96 -19.98
C THR A 34 32.96 -11.14 -19.23
N ALA A 35 32.22 -11.72 -18.29
CA ALA A 35 32.67 -12.77 -17.40
C ALA A 35 32.64 -14.14 -18.07
N PHE A 36 31.76 -14.35 -19.05
CA PHE A 36 31.63 -15.65 -19.74
C PHE A 36 32.18 -15.64 -21.17
N CYS A 37 32.66 -14.49 -21.68
CA CYS A 37 33.20 -14.34 -23.04
C CYS A 37 32.26 -14.91 -24.13
N GLY A 38 30.96 -14.63 -24.01
CA GLY A 38 29.93 -15.13 -24.93
C GLY A 38 29.49 -16.58 -24.69
N GLY A 39 30.05 -17.26 -23.68
CA GLY A 39 29.58 -18.57 -23.21
C GLY A 39 28.30 -18.48 -22.39
N ARG A 40 27.62 -19.62 -22.26
CA ARG A 40 26.37 -19.75 -21.49
C ARG A 40 26.55 -20.70 -20.31
N LEU A 41 25.99 -20.32 -19.17
CA LEU A 41 25.88 -21.16 -18.00
C LEU A 41 24.49 -21.81 -17.98
N ASN A 42 24.47 -23.14 -17.91
CA ASN A 42 23.24 -23.91 -17.75
C ASN A 42 22.77 -23.84 -16.28
N LEU A 43 21.53 -23.39 -16.07
CA LEU A 43 20.87 -23.31 -14.76
C LEU A 43 19.76 -24.36 -14.60
N GLY A 44 19.70 -25.34 -15.50
CA GLY A 44 18.81 -26.50 -15.41
C GLY A 44 17.74 -26.53 -16.47
N GLN A 45 16.64 -27.21 -16.15
CA GLN A 45 15.54 -27.44 -17.07
C GLN A 45 14.23 -26.92 -16.51
N VAL A 46 13.40 -26.31 -17.37
CA VAL A 46 12.04 -25.88 -17.05
C VAL A 46 11.06 -26.77 -17.78
N MET A 47 10.04 -27.22 -17.07
CA MET A 47 8.92 -27.98 -17.63
C MET A 47 7.62 -27.25 -17.32
N VAL A 48 6.78 -27.00 -18.33
CA VAL A 48 5.44 -26.45 -18.12
C VAL A 48 4.46 -27.60 -17.91
N GLN A 49 3.66 -27.51 -16.84
CA GLN A 49 2.60 -28.45 -16.54
C GLN A 49 1.26 -27.83 -16.96
N ALA A 50 0.82 -28.15 -18.17
CA ALA A 50 -0.50 -27.74 -18.65
C ALA A 50 -1.50 -28.88 -18.46
N PRO A 51 -2.68 -28.64 -17.86
CA PRO A 51 -3.74 -29.65 -17.74
C PRO A 51 -4.25 -30.11 -19.11
N GLU A 52 -4.14 -29.26 -20.13
CA GLU A 52 -4.42 -29.55 -21.53
C GLU A 52 -3.34 -28.92 -22.42
N THR A 53 -2.89 -29.61 -23.46
CA THR A 53 -1.94 -29.07 -24.47
C THR A 53 -2.64 -28.15 -25.47
N THR A 54 -3.67 -27.44 -25.04
CA THR A 54 -4.38 -26.43 -25.84
C THR A 54 -3.61 -25.11 -25.80
N ASN A 55 -3.86 -24.25 -26.80
CA ASN A 55 -3.25 -22.92 -26.90
C ASN A 55 -3.50 -22.10 -25.61
N VAL A 56 -4.75 -22.16 -25.13
CA VAL A 56 -5.20 -21.48 -23.90
C VAL A 56 -4.57 -22.11 -22.66
N GLY A 57 -4.50 -23.44 -22.58
CA GLY A 57 -3.90 -24.17 -21.45
C GLY A 57 -2.42 -23.83 -21.25
N LEU A 58 -1.62 -23.82 -22.32
CA LEU A 58 -0.19 -23.50 -22.26
C LEU A 58 0.07 -22.03 -21.88
N ARG A 59 -0.65 -21.08 -22.52
CA ARG A 59 -0.55 -19.64 -22.17
C ARG A 59 -0.93 -19.39 -20.71
N THR A 60 -2.02 -20.00 -20.26
CA THR A 60 -2.47 -19.89 -18.86
C THR A 60 -1.41 -20.46 -17.93
N SER A 61 -0.84 -21.62 -18.25
CA SER A 61 0.19 -22.29 -17.43
C SER A 61 1.47 -21.44 -17.28
N VAL A 62 1.95 -20.84 -18.36
CA VAL A 62 3.09 -19.90 -18.34
C VAL A 62 2.80 -18.67 -17.48
N ARG A 63 1.59 -18.12 -17.58
CA ARG A 63 1.16 -16.90 -16.87
C ARG A 63 0.92 -17.13 -15.37
N VAL A 64 0.27 -18.24 -15.00
CA VAL A 64 -0.08 -18.55 -13.60
C VAL A 64 1.02 -19.32 -12.85
N GLY A 65 2.14 -19.61 -13.51
CA GLY A 65 3.27 -20.28 -12.88
C GLY A 65 3.16 -21.79 -12.76
N SER A 66 2.34 -22.43 -13.59
CA SER A 66 2.23 -23.90 -13.64
C SER A 66 3.44 -24.50 -14.39
N PHE A 67 4.62 -24.33 -13.82
CA PHE A 67 5.88 -24.91 -14.29
C PHE A 67 6.72 -25.43 -13.13
N ILE A 68 7.66 -26.30 -13.46
CA ILE A 68 8.70 -26.83 -12.57
C ILE A 68 10.06 -26.49 -13.17
N TRP A 69 10.90 -25.82 -12.39
CA TRP A 69 12.31 -25.61 -12.66
C TRP A 69 13.13 -26.65 -11.88
N ILE A 70 13.79 -27.54 -12.62
CA ILE A 70 14.71 -28.55 -12.12
C ILE A 70 16.09 -27.92 -12.07
N VAL A 71 16.55 -27.57 -10.86
CA VAL A 71 17.83 -26.91 -10.62
C VAL A 71 18.93 -27.98 -10.56
N PRO A 72 20.05 -27.81 -11.29
CA PRO A 72 21.16 -28.76 -11.31
C PRO A 72 21.87 -28.84 -9.94
N PRO A 73 22.66 -29.90 -9.70
CA PRO A 73 23.53 -30.00 -8.54
C PRO A 73 24.52 -28.84 -8.48
N ARG A 74 24.88 -28.43 -7.27
CA ARG A 74 25.81 -27.31 -7.02
C ARG A 74 27.13 -27.50 -7.77
N ASP A 75 27.69 -28.71 -7.71
CA ASP A 75 29.00 -29.02 -8.28
C ASP A 75 29.01 -28.87 -9.81
N GLU A 76 27.88 -29.13 -10.48
CA GLU A 76 27.74 -28.96 -11.93
C GLU A 76 27.75 -27.47 -12.31
N VAL A 77 27.01 -26.64 -11.58
CA VAL A 77 26.99 -25.18 -11.81
C VAL A 77 28.33 -24.56 -11.45
N GLU A 78 28.96 -25.02 -10.37
CA GLU A 78 30.29 -24.56 -9.95
C GLU A 78 31.34 -24.90 -11.01
N ALA A 79 31.33 -26.13 -11.54
CA ALA A 79 32.22 -26.53 -12.63
C ALA A 79 31.99 -25.72 -13.91
N GLY A 80 30.72 -25.46 -14.25
CA GLY A 80 30.34 -24.59 -15.37
C GLY A 80 30.88 -23.16 -15.21
N LEU A 81 30.68 -22.55 -14.05
CA LEU A 81 31.22 -21.23 -13.72
C LEU A 81 32.74 -21.18 -13.73
N LYS A 82 33.43 -22.18 -13.14
CA LYS A 82 34.89 -22.30 -13.17
C LYS A 82 35.40 -22.37 -14.61
N SER A 83 34.75 -23.17 -15.46
CA SER A 83 35.09 -23.32 -16.87
C SER A 83 34.95 -22.00 -17.63
N LEU A 84 33.81 -21.31 -17.49
CA LEU A 84 33.55 -20.02 -18.15
C LEU A 84 34.51 -18.93 -17.67
N ALA A 85 34.70 -18.80 -16.35
CA ALA A 85 35.63 -17.82 -15.79
C ALA A 85 37.09 -18.09 -16.20
N SER A 86 37.49 -19.37 -16.29
CA SER A 86 38.84 -19.74 -16.76
C SER A 86 39.05 -19.39 -18.23
N LYS A 87 38.04 -19.59 -19.09
CA LYS A 87 38.08 -19.14 -20.49
C LYS A 87 38.21 -17.62 -20.59
N ALA A 88 37.63 -16.89 -19.64
CA ALA A 88 37.75 -15.44 -19.52
C ALA A 88 39.06 -14.97 -18.85
N GLY A 89 39.99 -15.87 -18.51
CA GLY A 89 41.30 -15.54 -17.96
C GLY A 89 41.40 -15.54 -16.43
N GLN A 90 40.38 -16.04 -15.71
CA GLN A 90 40.46 -16.23 -14.26
C GLN A 90 41.36 -17.43 -13.91
N SER A 91 42.30 -17.26 -12.96
CA SER A 91 43.08 -18.37 -12.41
C SER A 91 42.50 -18.89 -11.10
N PHE A 92 42.37 -20.22 -11.00
CA PHE A 92 42.00 -20.95 -9.78
C PHE A 92 43.21 -21.70 -9.17
N SER A 93 44.42 -21.42 -9.64
CA SER A 93 45.66 -22.04 -9.14
C SER A 93 46.63 -21.03 -8.52
N GLY A 94 47.54 -21.52 -7.69
CA GLY A 94 48.57 -20.70 -7.04
C GLY A 94 48.02 -19.70 -6.03
N ALA A 95 48.73 -18.58 -5.84
CA ALA A 95 48.42 -17.57 -4.81
C ALA A 95 47.05 -16.88 -4.99
N ALA A 96 46.45 -16.95 -6.19
CA ALA A 96 45.14 -16.34 -6.47
C ALA A 96 43.94 -17.24 -6.12
N ALA A 97 44.17 -18.55 -5.95
CA ALA A 97 43.13 -19.55 -5.71
C ALA A 97 42.14 -19.19 -4.58
N PRO A 98 42.57 -18.84 -3.35
CA PRO A 98 41.63 -18.59 -2.26
C PRO A 98 40.71 -17.39 -2.51
N ARG A 99 41.19 -16.35 -3.21
CA ARG A 99 40.37 -15.19 -3.57
C ARG A 99 39.38 -15.52 -4.69
N SER A 100 39.80 -16.30 -5.69
CA SER A 100 38.93 -16.77 -6.77
C SER A 100 37.82 -17.68 -6.24
N GLU A 101 38.14 -18.60 -5.35
CA GLU A 101 37.18 -19.51 -4.72
C GLU A 101 36.15 -18.76 -3.86
N ALA A 102 36.58 -17.76 -3.06
CA ALA A 102 35.66 -16.92 -2.30
C ALA A 102 34.69 -16.14 -3.21
N LYS A 103 35.17 -15.65 -4.36
CA LYS A 103 34.34 -14.94 -5.34
C LYS A 103 33.38 -15.87 -6.07
N LEU A 104 33.81 -17.08 -6.36
CA LEU A 104 32.96 -18.10 -6.94
C LEU A 104 31.83 -18.49 -5.97
N ALA A 105 32.13 -18.68 -4.69
CA ALA A 105 31.11 -18.91 -3.67
C ALA A 105 30.10 -17.75 -3.61
N SER A 106 30.60 -16.50 -3.65
CA SER A 106 29.73 -15.32 -3.70
C SER A 106 28.86 -15.25 -4.96
N ALA A 107 29.36 -15.73 -6.10
CA ALA A 107 28.57 -15.79 -7.33
C ALA A 107 27.45 -16.84 -7.21
N LEU A 108 27.77 -18.03 -6.69
CA LEU A 108 26.77 -19.09 -6.43
C LEU A 108 25.68 -18.62 -5.47
N ASP A 109 26.05 -17.94 -4.37
CA ASP A 109 25.08 -17.35 -3.44
C ASP A 109 24.17 -16.34 -4.14
N ALA A 110 24.71 -15.52 -5.03
CA ALA A 110 23.92 -14.55 -5.79
C ALA A 110 22.93 -15.21 -6.77
N ILE A 111 23.26 -16.38 -7.34
CA ILE A 111 22.31 -17.17 -8.16
C ILE A 111 21.10 -17.57 -7.31
N VAL A 112 21.34 -18.07 -6.10
CA VAL A 112 20.27 -18.45 -5.15
C VAL A 112 19.39 -17.24 -4.81
N GLN A 113 20.01 -16.07 -4.62
CA GLN A 113 19.30 -14.83 -4.33
C GLN A 113 18.37 -14.41 -5.47
N VAL A 114 18.69 -14.71 -6.73
CA VAL A 114 17.78 -14.44 -7.87
C VAL A 114 16.45 -15.16 -7.66
N ALA A 115 16.49 -16.45 -7.35
CA ALA A 115 15.28 -17.24 -7.09
C ALA A 115 14.53 -16.73 -5.85
N ALA A 116 15.25 -16.26 -4.83
CA ALA A 116 14.64 -15.69 -3.62
C ALA A 116 13.88 -14.39 -3.89
N ARG A 117 14.41 -13.53 -4.78
CA ARG A 117 13.76 -12.26 -5.14
C ARG A 117 12.54 -12.41 -6.01
N ILE A 118 12.47 -13.44 -6.85
CA ILE A 118 11.26 -13.76 -7.61
C ILE A 118 10.18 -14.31 -6.66
N GLY A 119 10.59 -14.95 -5.56
CA GLY A 119 9.70 -15.59 -4.59
C GLY A 119 9.59 -17.11 -4.75
N LEU A 120 10.35 -17.71 -5.68
CA LEU A 120 10.40 -19.16 -5.91
C LEU A 120 10.97 -19.93 -4.72
N VAL A 121 11.91 -19.31 -4.01
CA VAL A 121 12.40 -19.73 -2.69
C VAL A 121 12.23 -18.58 -1.71
N LYS A 122 12.06 -18.87 -0.42
CA LYS A 122 11.71 -17.84 0.57
C LYS A 122 12.77 -17.75 1.66
N PRO A 123 13.19 -16.54 2.07
CA PRO A 123 14.01 -16.39 3.26
C PRO A 123 13.24 -16.84 4.50
N VAL A 124 13.97 -17.28 5.52
CA VAL A 124 13.37 -17.81 6.75
C VAL A 124 13.29 -16.71 7.79
N PHE A 125 12.06 -16.34 8.16
CA PHE A 125 11.77 -15.36 9.20
C PHE A 125 11.48 -16.04 10.54
N ASP A 126 11.72 -15.31 11.64
CA ASP A 126 11.21 -15.73 12.95
C ASP A 126 9.67 -15.64 12.96
N ALA A 127 9.02 -16.78 13.19
CA ALA A 127 7.57 -16.86 13.27
C ALA A 127 6.97 -15.90 14.32
N ARG A 128 7.67 -15.65 15.43
CA ARG A 128 7.21 -14.72 16.47
C ARG A 128 7.16 -13.28 15.98
N ILE A 129 8.10 -12.89 15.12
CA ILE A 129 8.12 -11.55 14.53
C ILE A 129 7.01 -11.43 13.49
N VAL A 130 6.83 -12.44 12.63
CA VAL A 130 5.74 -12.46 11.64
C VAL A 130 4.36 -12.42 12.31
N GLN A 131 4.19 -13.10 13.45
CA GLN A 131 2.96 -13.05 14.26
C GLN A 131 2.64 -11.66 14.82
N ARG A 132 3.63 -10.76 14.94
CA ARG A 132 3.40 -9.39 15.43
C ARG A 132 2.75 -8.49 14.39
N PHE A 133 2.79 -8.84 13.10
CA PHE A 133 2.09 -8.09 12.06
C PHE A 133 0.58 -8.32 12.23
N PRO A 134 -0.17 -7.38 12.82
CA PRO A 134 -1.59 -7.55 13.12
C PRO A 134 -2.43 -7.45 11.85
N LEU A 135 -3.50 -8.25 11.74
CA LEU A 135 -4.50 -8.12 10.66
C LEU A 135 -5.21 -6.75 10.63
N HIS A 136 -5.05 -5.93 11.67
CA HIS A 136 -5.84 -4.72 11.89
C HIS A 136 -5.04 -3.40 11.95
N ARG A 137 -3.71 -3.43 12.07
CA ARG A 137 -2.85 -2.22 12.03
C ARG A 137 -1.56 -2.51 11.29
N PRO A 138 -1.20 -1.77 10.23
CA PRO A 138 0.06 -2.03 9.54
C PRO A 138 1.25 -1.72 10.45
N ALA A 139 2.30 -2.54 10.44
CA ALA A 139 3.60 -2.18 11.04
C ALA A 139 4.51 -1.56 9.97
N THR A 140 5.44 -0.69 10.37
CA THR A 140 6.46 -0.17 9.44
C THR A 140 7.66 -1.09 9.42
N VAL A 141 8.16 -1.39 8.23
CA VAL A 141 9.36 -2.19 7.97
C VAL A 141 10.35 -1.31 7.21
N VAL A 142 11.44 -0.95 7.88
CA VAL A 142 12.56 -0.21 7.29
C VAL A 142 13.56 -1.22 6.75
N ALA A 143 13.79 -1.22 5.44
CA ALA A 143 14.67 -2.20 4.81
C ALA A 143 16.13 -1.76 4.83
N ASP A 144 17.04 -2.74 4.97
CA ASP A 144 18.46 -2.60 4.68
C ASP A 144 18.82 -3.21 3.32
N THR A 145 20.08 -3.01 2.92
CA THR A 145 20.61 -3.48 1.63
C THR A 145 20.55 -5.00 1.53
N SER A 146 20.72 -5.71 2.65
CA SER A 146 20.60 -7.18 2.69
C SER A 146 19.15 -7.65 2.44
N GLY A 147 18.16 -6.93 2.96
CA GLY A 147 16.75 -7.18 2.77
C GLY A 147 16.33 -7.10 1.31
N VAL A 148 16.90 -6.14 0.58
CA VAL A 148 16.70 -5.99 -0.87
C VAL A 148 17.36 -7.15 -1.63
N HIS A 149 18.66 -7.38 -1.46
CA HIS A 149 19.39 -8.35 -2.28
C HIS A 149 18.95 -9.79 -2.04
N HIS A 150 18.62 -10.14 -0.79
CA HIS A 150 18.33 -11.52 -0.40
C HIS A 150 16.84 -11.89 -0.49
N GLY A 151 16.02 -11.06 -1.13
CA GLY A 151 14.59 -11.35 -1.40
C GLY A 151 13.66 -11.20 -0.20
N ALA A 152 14.16 -10.76 0.95
CA ALA A 152 13.33 -10.57 2.14
C ALA A 152 12.34 -9.42 1.97
N LEU A 153 12.77 -8.34 1.30
CA LEU A 153 11.90 -7.22 0.98
C LEU A 153 10.76 -7.64 0.04
N ASN A 154 11.05 -8.48 -0.96
CA ASN A 154 10.01 -9.02 -1.84
C ASN A 154 9.03 -9.92 -1.08
N PHE A 155 9.50 -10.70 -0.10
CA PHE A 155 8.62 -11.47 0.78
C PHE A 155 7.66 -10.57 1.55
N VAL A 156 8.17 -9.50 2.17
CA VAL A 156 7.34 -8.52 2.89
C VAL A 156 6.32 -7.90 1.95
N ALA A 157 6.75 -7.44 0.77
CA ALA A 157 5.87 -6.82 -0.22
C ALA A 157 4.81 -7.77 -0.80
N SER A 158 5.13 -9.06 -0.94
CA SER A 158 4.22 -10.01 -1.60
C SER A 158 3.26 -10.69 -0.64
N TYR A 159 3.63 -10.83 0.63
CA TYR A 159 2.87 -11.64 1.58
C TYR A 159 2.46 -10.91 2.85
N LEU A 160 3.13 -9.81 3.21
CA LEU A 160 2.81 -9.03 4.40
C LEU A 160 2.07 -7.74 4.06
N GLN A 161 2.03 -7.26 2.82
CA GLN A 161 1.15 -6.14 2.45
C GLN A 161 -0.34 -6.56 2.51
N PRO A 162 -1.24 -5.68 2.99
CA PRO A 162 -1.01 -4.31 3.49
C PRO A 162 -0.65 -4.23 5.00
N MET A 163 -0.44 -5.38 5.67
CA MET A 163 -0.10 -5.46 7.11
C MET A 163 1.32 -4.96 7.42
N ALA A 164 2.18 -4.82 6.43
CA ALA A 164 3.51 -4.24 6.52
C ALA A 164 3.65 -3.08 5.53
N ARG A 165 4.02 -1.90 6.04
CA ARG A 165 4.43 -0.74 5.23
C ARG A 165 5.92 -0.80 5.03
N ILE A 166 6.35 -0.74 3.77
CA ILE A 166 7.76 -0.76 3.44
C ILE A 166 8.26 0.67 3.38
N LYS A 167 9.35 0.93 4.10
CA LYS A 167 10.10 2.18 4.06
C LYS A 167 11.51 1.89 3.56
N LEU A 168 11.91 2.61 2.52
CA LEU A 168 13.22 2.49 1.90
C LEU A 168 14.05 3.74 2.22
N PRO A 169 15.07 3.65 3.08
CA PRO A 169 15.93 4.79 3.39
C PRO A 169 16.66 5.32 2.15
N ALA A 170 16.80 6.64 2.05
CA ALA A 170 17.58 7.29 0.97
C ALA A 170 19.00 6.72 0.82
N ILE A 171 19.68 6.43 1.94
CA ILE A 171 21.04 5.89 1.95
C ILE A 171 21.13 4.52 1.26
N LEU A 172 20.09 3.69 1.39
CA LEU A 172 19.99 2.39 0.74
C LEU A 172 19.84 2.55 -0.77
N HIS A 173 19.00 3.49 -1.20
CA HIS A 173 18.85 3.81 -2.62
C HIS A 173 20.17 4.33 -3.22
N MET A 174 20.87 5.22 -2.50
CA MET A 174 22.19 5.72 -2.90
C MET A 174 23.23 4.60 -2.98
N GLU A 175 23.21 3.64 -2.06
CA GLU A 175 24.12 2.49 -2.10
C GLU A 175 23.87 1.63 -3.34
N ILE A 176 22.62 1.33 -3.66
CA ILE A 176 22.25 0.53 -4.84
C ILE A 176 22.61 1.26 -6.14
N VAL A 177 22.36 2.57 -6.22
CA VAL A 177 22.78 3.39 -7.38
C VAL A 177 24.30 3.42 -7.51
N ASN A 178 25.03 3.56 -6.40
CA ASN A 178 26.50 3.51 -6.41
C ASN A 178 27.04 2.15 -6.85
N GLN A 179 26.38 1.04 -6.48
CA GLN A 179 26.74 -0.29 -6.98
C GLN A 179 26.53 -0.38 -8.50
N ALA A 180 25.43 0.17 -9.03
CA ALA A 180 25.19 0.26 -10.47
C ALA A 180 26.25 1.09 -11.20
N ASP A 181 26.58 2.28 -10.69
CA ASP A 181 27.62 3.12 -11.27
C ASP A 181 29.00 2.46 -11.25
N ARG A 182 29.37 1.80 -10.15
CA ARG A 182 30.60 1.01 -10.04
C ARG A 182 30.65 -0.10 -11.09
N TYR A 183 29.56 -0.84 -11.26
CA TYR A 183 29.48 -1.88 -12.28
C TYR A 183 29.65 -1.30 -13.70
N PHE A 184 28.89 -0.27 -14.07
CA PHE A 184 29.01 0.33 -15.41
C PHE A 184 30.38 0.97 -15.65
N SER A 185 30.99 1.57 -14.63
CA SER A 185 32.35 2.09 -14.68
C SER A 185 33.40 0.98 -14.81
N ALA A 186 33.23 -0.15 -14.13
CA ALA A 186 34.12 -1.31 -14.19
C ALA A 186 33.97 -2.10 -15.51
N ARG A 187 32.76 -2.18 -16.06
CA ARG A 187 32.49 -2.78 -17.38
C ARG A 187 33.31 -2.10 -18.47
N ARG A 188 33.48 -0.77 -18.39
CA ARG A 188 34.34 0.00 -19.32
C ARG A 188 35.84 -0.30 -19.18
N LYS A 189 36.29 -0.84 -18.04
CA LYS A 189 37.71 -0.97 -17.68
C LYS A 189 38.31 -2.38 -17.80
N ARG A 190 37.60 -3.37 -18.36
CA ARG A 190 38.03 -4.80 -18.49
C ARG A 190 38.72 -5.31 -17.22
N GLY A 191 37.92 -5.59 -16.19
CA GLY A 191 38.37 -6.13 -14.89
C GLY A 191 38.49 -7.66 -14.89
N LYS A 192 38.71 -8.24 -13.69
CA LYS A 192 38.70 -9.70 -13.51
C LYS A 192 37.29 -10.27 -13.72
N PRO A 193 37.11 -11.39 -14.43
CA PRO A 193 35.81 -11.94 -14.79
C PRO A 193 34.86 -12.14 -13.60
N LEU A 194 35.32 -12.82 -12.54
CA LEU A 194 34.47 -13.09 -11.37
C LEU A 194 34.13 -11.85 -10.56
N ASP A 195 35.02 -10.85 -10.54
CA ASP A 195 34.74 -9.58 -9.88
C ASP A 195 33.62 -8.84 -10.65
N GLN A 196 33.69 -8.81 -11.98
CA GLN A 196 32.65 -8.20 -12.82
C GLN A 196 31.30 -8.91 -12.68
N LEU A 197 31.29 -10.25 -12.68
CA LEU A 197 30.08 -11.04 -12.45
C LEU A 197 29.45 -10.73 -11.10
N CYS A 198 30.25 -10.68 -10.02
CA CYS A 198 29.75 -10.35 -8.69
C CYS A 198 29.19 -8.92 -8.61
N GLU A 199 29.85 -7.95 -9.25
CA GLU A 199 29.37 -6.57 -9.28
C GLU A 199 28.06 -6.46 -10.06
N HIS A 200 27.97 -7.10 -11.24
CA HIS A 200 26.76 -7.15 -12.06
C HIS A 200 25.58 -7.74 -11.26
N LEU A 201 25.79 -8.94 -10.69
CA LEU A 201 24.79 -9.66 -9.92
C LEU A 201 24.31 -8.88 -8.70
N LYS A 202 25.11 -7.99 -8.11
CA LYS A 202 24.67 -7.13 -6.99
C LYS A 202 23.94 -5.89 -7.50
N SER A 203 24.50 -5.23 -8.50
CA SER A 203 24.04 -3.91 -8.93
C SER A 203 22.66 -3.94 -9.60
N GLN A 204 22.48 -4.80 -10.62
CA GLN A 204 21.25 -4.80 -11.42
C GLN A 204 20.08 -5.41 -10.64
N THR A 205 20.40 -6.41 -9.84
CA THR A 205 19.51 -7.06 -8.88
C THR A 205 18.89 -6.07 -7.89
N GLY A 206 19.71 -5.21 -7.25
CA GLY A 206 19.21 -4.27 -6.25
C GLY A 206 18.30 -3.22 -6.88
N GLN A 207 18.73 -2.65 -8.00
CA GLN A 207 18.00 -1.61 -8.71
C GLN A 207 16.65 -2.12 -9.23
N ARG A 208 16.61 -3.32 -9.80
CA ARG A 208 15.37 -3.91 -10.29
C ARG A 208 14.39 -4.26 -9.17
N ALA A 209 14.90 -4.82 -8.07
CA ALA A 209 14.08 -5.12 -6.91
C ALA A 209 13.42 -3.86 -6.35
N LEU A 210 14.16 -2.74 -6.28
CA LEU A 210 13.58 -1.45 -5.92
C LEU A 210 12.51 -1.02 -6.92
N LEU A 211 12.84 -0.89 -8.21
CA LEU A 211 11.90 -0.41 -9.24
C LEU A 211 10.58 -1.19 -9.27
N ARG A 212 10.63 -2.52 -9.16
CA ARG A 212 9.43 -3.37 -9.08
C ARG A 212 8.56 -3.07 -7.86
N LEU A 213 9.17 -2.65 -6.75
CA LEU A 213 8.48 -2.27 -5.53
C LEU A 213 7.97 -0.82 -5.60
N GLU A 214 8.70 0.09 -6.26
CA GLU A 214 8.24 1.46 -6.54
C GLU A 214 6.97 1.46 -7.39
N LEU A 215 6.82 0.48 -8.30
CA LEU A 215 5.62 0.28 -9.11
C LEU A 215 4.43 -0.34 -8.37
N LYS A 216 4.57 -0.70 -7.08
CA LYS A 216 3.46 -1.19 -6.26
C LYS A 216 2.84 -0.05 -5.44
N ASP A 217 1.52 0.14 -5.56
CA ASP A 217 0.71 1.23 -4.99
C ASP A 217 0.84 1.43 -3.45
N ASP A 218 1.35 0.43 -2.72
CA ASP A 218 1.47 0.39 -1.25
C ASP A 218 2.91 0.53 -0.71
N THR A 219 3.90 0.79 -1.57
CA THR A 219 5.31 0.98 -1.16
C THR A 219 5.62 2.47 -1.05
N GLU A 220 6.04 2.94 0.14
CA GLU A 220 6.47 4.33 0.34
C GLU A 220 8.01 4.42 0.30
N ILE A 221 8.55 5.15 -0.68
CA ILE A 221 9.98 5.43 -0.77
C ILE A 221 10.24 6.72 -0.01
N GLU A 222 11.11 6.68 0.99
CA GLU A 222 11.41 7.85 1.79
C GLU A 222 12.79 8.39 1.47
N ARG A 223 12.79 9.50 0.71
CA ARG A 223 13.98 10.28 0.46
C ARG A 223 14.18 11.25 1.62
N ASN A 224 14.75 10.77 2.74
CA ASN A 224 15.19 11.66 3.81
C ASN A 224 16.00 12.81 3.21
N PHE A 225 15.68 14.06 3.59
CA PHE A 225 16.37 15.26 3.13
C PHE A 225 17.80 15.24 3.67
N LEU A 226 18.71 14.63 2.91
CA LEU A 226 20.12 14.66 3.18
C LEU A 226 20.62 16.06 2.77
N LEU A 227 20.73 16.97 3.75
CA LEU A 227 21.21 18.35 3.57
C LEU A 227 22.59 18.44 2.87
N SER A 228 23.33 17.34 2.83
CA SER A 228 24.52 17.10 2.02
C SER A 228 24.62 15.60 1.72
N ASP A 229 25.26 15.21 0.61
CA ASP A 229 25.55 13.79 0.33
C ASP A 229 26.38 13.20 1.50
N PRO A 230 25.79 12.37 2.38
CA PRO A 230 26.46 11.89 3.59
C PRO A 230 27.58 10.92 3.24
N LEU A 231 27.52 10.32 2.06
CA LEU A 231 28.56 9.46 1.54
C LEU A 231 29.74 10.29 1.04
N ARG A 232 29.51 11.48 0.46
CA ARG A 232 30.60 12.36 0.01
C ARG A 232 31.57 12.73 1.13
N SER A 233 31.07 12.99 2.35
CA SER A 233 31.90 13.26 3.54
C SER A 233 32.63 12.02 4.06
N ALA A 234 32.01 10.83 3.96
CA ALA A 234 32.64 9.55 4.29
C ALA A 234 33.63 9.05 3.22
N PHE A 235 33.59 9.61 2.00
CA PHE A 235 34.41 9.27 0.85
C PHE A 235 35.56 10.26 0.58
N ILE A 236 35.75 11.30 1.40
CA ILE A 236 36.99 12.09 1.30
C ILE A 236 38.11 11.18 1.87
N PRO A 237 39.08 10.73 1.06
CA PRO A 237 40.23 10.04 1.62
C PRO A 237 40.95 11.03 2.52
N ASP A 238 40.89 10.78 3.83
CA ASP A 238 41.62 11.60 4.78
C ASP A 238 43.11 11.42 4.48
N LYS A 239 43.79 12.55 4.24
CA LYS A 239 45.23 12.56 3.86
C LYS A 239 46.14 12.39 5.09
N ASP A 240 45.54 12.26 6.27
CA ASP A 240 46.25 12.11 7.53
C ASP A 240 46.82 10.69 7.66
N GLU A 241 48.14 10.56 7.77
CA GLU A 241 48.81 9.24 7.88
C GLU A 241 48.48 8.55 9.21
N ASP A 242 48.25 9.32 10.27
CA ASP A 242 47.92 8.79 11.61
C ASP A 242 46.55 8.07 11.63
N LEU A 243 45.57 8.53 10.84
CA LEU A 243 44.25 7.89 10.72
C LEU A 243 44.28 6.59 9.90
N LYS A 244 45.20 6.49 8.94
CA LYS A 244 45.49 5.24 8.21
C LYS A 244 46.15 4.21 9.11
N ASP A 245 47.10 4.64 9.95
CA ASP A 245 47.80 3.77 10.90
C ASP A 245 46.89 3.27 12.03
N LEU A 246 45.90 4.08 12.44
CA LEU A 246 44.86 3.69 13.38
C LEU A 246 43.76 2.81 12.75
N ASN A 247 43.80 2.59 11.43
CA ASN A 247 42.79 1.85 10.66
C ASN A 247 41.35 2.37 10.91
N LEU A 248 41.23 3.68 11.20
CA LEU A 248 39.98 4.37 11.57
C LEU A 248 39.16 4.82 10.36
N SER A 249 39.53 4.39 9.14
CA SER A 249 38.63 4.47 7.99
C SER A 249 37.38 3.69 8.35
N VAL A 250 36.34 4.39 8.82
CA VAL A 250 35.09 3.80 9.28
C VAL A 250 34.66 2.82 8.19
N PRO A 251 34.53 1.51 8.49
CA PRO A 251 34.12 0.58 7.46
C PRO A 251 32.75 1.06 6.99
N LEU A 252 32.70 1.50 5.72
CA LEU A 252 31.60 2.22 5.06
C LEU A 252 30.21 1.68 5.43
N LYS A 253 30.15 0.37 5.63
CA LYS A 253 29.00 -0.40 6.06
C LYS A 253 28.44 0.04 7.42
N SER A 254 29.27 0.23 8.45
CA SER A 254 28.83 0.64 9.79
C SER A 254 28.19 2.03 9.83
N TYR A 255 28.64 2.94 8.95
CA TYR A 255 28.05 4.26 8.79
C TYR A 255 26.70 4.20 8.06
N VAL A 256 26.61 3.41 6.99
CA VAL A 256 25.33 3.15 6.29
C VAL A 256 24.32 2.48 7.23
N ASP A 257 24.74 1.47 7.99
CA ASP A 257 23.95 0.79 9.01
C ASP A 257 23.42 1.79 10.06
N ARG A 258 24.26 2.74 10.48
CA ARG A 258 23.85 3.80 11.42
C ARG A 258 22.79 4.72 10.82
N LEU A 259 22.94 5.14 9.57
CA LEU A 259 21.96 5.99 8.89
C LEU A 259 20.62 5.28 8.67
N ILE A 260 20.65 3.97 8.39
CA ILE A 260 19.44 3.14 8.30
C ILE A 260 18.72 3.08 9.66
N LEU A 261 19.46 2.88 10.75
CA LEU A 261 18.90 2.89 12.10
C LEU A 261 18.36 4.27 12.48
N GLU A 262 19.03 5.34 12.10
CA GLU A 262 18.56 6.70 12.34
C GLU A 262 17.22 6.96 11.62
N ALA A 263 17.10 6.53 10.37
CA ALA A 263 15.83 6.58 9.64
C ALA A 263 14.74 5.76 10.36
N ALA A 264 15.06 4.55 10.83
CA ALA A 264 14.12 3.74 11.60
C ALA A 264 13.71 4.38 12.93
N ARG A 265 14.63 5.05 13.63
CA ARG A 265 14.35 5.78 14.87
C ARG A 265 13.51 7.02 14.63
N GLN A 266 13.76 7.76 13.56
CA GLN A 266 12.91 8.89 13.15
C GLN A 266 11.47 8.39 12.92
N HIS A 267 11.29 7.28 12.20
CA HIS A 267 9.97 6.66 12.05
C HIS A 267 9.36 6.25 13.37
N GLN A 268 10.11 5.61 14.25
CA GLN A 268 9.61 5.21 15.55
C GLN A 268 9.17 6.41 16.40
N TYR A 269 9.87 7.54 16.30
CA TYR A 269 9.53 8.78 17.01
C TYR A 269 8.26 9.45 16.45
N HIS A 270 8.08 9.43 15.13
CA HIS A 270 6.91 10.02 14.47
C HIS A 270 5.71 9.06 14.41
N ALA A 271 5.90 7.78 14.69
CA ALA A 271 4.83 6.79 14.62
C ALA A 271 3.82 6.95 15.78
N PRO A 272 2.52 6.67 15.54
CA PRO A 272 1.51 6.70 16.59
C PRO A 272 1.83 5.73 17.75
N PRO A 273 1.39 6.02 18.99
CA PRO A 273 1.55 5.10 20.11
C PRO A 273 1.01 3.69 19.79
N GLY A 274 1.87 2.68 19.88
CA GLY A 274 1.55 1.28 19.59
C GLY A 274 1.70 0.87 18.12
N HIS A 275 2.23 1.73 17.26
CA HIS A 275 2.66 1.37 15.90
C HIS A 275 4.07 0.77 15.95
N ASP A 276 4.21 -0.49 15.54
CA ASP A 276 5.49 -1.18 15.54
C ASP A 276 6.33 -0.75 14.33
N VAL A 277 7.61 -0.42 14.58
CA VAL A 277 8.61 -0.14 13.55
C VAL A 277 9.70 -1.20 13.65
N PHE A 278 9.95 -1.91 12.55
CA PHE A 278 10.94 -2.98 12.45
C PHE A 278 12.05 -2.63 11.47
N VAL A 279 13.27 -3.10 11.74
CA VAL A 279 14.38 -3.06 10.77
C VAL A 279 14.51 -4.43 10.13
N LEU A 280 14.21 -4.52 8.83
CA LEU A 280 14.39 -5.75 8.05
C LEU A 280 15.86 -5.91 7.70
N THR A 281 16.49 -6.95 8.25
CA THR A 281 17.92 -7.22 8.00
C THR A 281 18.26 -8.70 8.12
N GLY A 282 19.19 -9.15 7.28
CA GLY A 282 19.85 -10.46 7.40
C GLY A 282 21.25 -10.35 8.02
N ASP A 283 21.68 -9.14 8.39
CA ASP A 283 22.97 -8.87 9.01
C ASP A 283 22.87 -8.95 10.54
N GLN A 284 23.70 -9.79 11.14
CA GLN A 284 23.72 -9.97 12.59
C GLN A 284 24.24 -8.73 13.34
N GLY A 285 25.15 -7.97 12.73
CA GLY A 285 25.68 -6.72 13.28
C GLY A 285 24.60 -5.66 13.36
N LEU A 286 23.92 -5.37 12.24
CA LEU A 286 22.83 -4.41 12.19
C LEU A 286 21.67 -4.83 13.10
N ALA A 287 21.32 -6.12 13.15
CA ALA A 287 20.29 -6.61 14.06
C ALA A 287 20.63 -6.37 15.55
N ARG A 288 21.89 -6.57 15.96
CA ARG A 288 22.35 -6.29 17.32
C ARG A 288 22.32 -4.80 17.63
N MET A 289 22.72 -3.96 16.67
CA MET A 289 22.65 -2.51 16.81
C MET A 289 21.20 -2.04 16.94
N ALA A 290 20.28 -2.57 16.14
CA ALA A 290 18.85 -2.25 16.23
C ALA A 290 18.30 -2.55 17.63
N ILE A 291 18.59 -3.74 18.17
CA ILE A 291 18.19 -4.14 19.54
C ILE A 291 18.74 -3.17 20.58
N ALA A 292 20.03 -2.81 20.48
CA ALA A 292 20.68 -1.89 21.41
C ALA A 292 20.06 -0.48 21.38
N GLU A 293 19.59 -0.05 20.20
CA GLU A 293 18.96 1.25 19.96
C GLU A 293 17.44 1.24 20.23
N GLY A 294 16.87 0.13 20.70
CA GLY A 294 15.46 0.01 21.03
C GLY A 294 14.52 -0.17 19.83
N VAL A 295 15.06 -0.53 18.67
CA VAL A 295 14.28 -0.82 17.45
C VAL A 295 14.26 -2.34 17.22
N PRO A 296 13.09 -3.01 17.20
CA PRO A 296 13.04 -4.46 17.00
C PRO A 296 13.50 -4.84 15.57
N PRO A 297 14.48 -5.75 15.41
CA PRO A 297 14.87 -6.22 14.09
C PRO A 297 13.87 -7.27 13.58
N MET A 298 13.41 -7.13 12.34
CA MET A 298 12.82 -8.22 11.58
C MET A 298 13.93 -9.03 10.92
N PHE A 299 14.60 -9.85 11.74
CA PHE A 299 15.73 -10.65 11.29
C PHE A 299 15.28 -11.81 10.41
N PHE A 300 15.97 -11.99 9.29
CA PHE A 300 15.75 -13.13 8.40
C PHE A 300 17.05 -13.88 8.11
N ARG A 301 16.94 -15.19 7.87
CA ARG A 301 18.05 -15.98 7.32
C ARG A 301 17.88 -16.03 5.81
N HIS A 302 18.92 -15.62 5.10
CA HIS A 302 18.98 -15.74 3.64
C HIS A 302 18.93 -17.22 3.23
N VAL A 303 18.42 -17.47 2.02
CA VAL A 303 18.38 -18.80 1.43
C VAL A 303 19.81 -19.27 1.16
N ARG A 304 20.14 -20.47 1.59
CA ARG A 304 21.48 -21.05 1.38
C ARG A 304 21.53 -21.90 0.10
N PRO A 305 22.71 -22.07 -0.52
CA PRO A 305 22.89 -22.96 -1.67
C PRO A 305 22.27 -24.36 -1.51
N GLU A 306 22.36 -24.97 -0.33
CA GLU A 306 21.85 -26.33 -0.08
C GLU A 306 20.31 -26.41 -0.08
N GLN A 307 19.64 -25.26 -0.01
CA GLN A 307 18.18 -25.14 -0.08
C GLN A 307 17.68 -24.91 -1.51
N PHE A 308 18.59 -24.70 -2.48
CA PHE A 308 18.28 -24.33 -3.85
C PHE A 308 18.81 -25.33 -4.88
N PHE A 309 20.09 -25.68 -4.83
CA PHE A 309 20.69 -26.63 -5.77
C PHE A 309 20.14 -28.05 -5.56
N ASP A 310 20.06 -28.82 -6.63
CA ASP A 310 19.45 -30.17 -6.64
C ASP A 310 17.98 -30.19 -6.17
N ARG A 311 17.26 -29.07 -6.35
CA ARG A 311 15.83 -28.95 -6.01
C ARG A 311 14.97 -28.77 -7.24
N ARG A 312 13.68 -29.08 -7.06
CA ARG A 312 12.62 -28.74 -8.00
C ARG A 312 11.84 -27.57 -7.44
N LEU A 313 11.87 -26.44 -8.14
CA LEU A 313 11.14 -25.23 -7.78
C LEU A 313 9.89 -25.13 -8.64
N SER A 314 8.77 -24.72 -8.05
CA SER A 314 7.53 -24.49 -8.81
C SER A 314 7.20 -23.01 -8.85
N GLY A 315 6.64 -22.56 -9.98
CA GLY A 315 6.07 -21.23 -10.09
C GLY A 315 4.75 -21.06 -9.32
N ALA A 316 4.06 -22.16 -8.99
CA ALA A 316 2.83 -22.16 -8.21
C ALA A 316 3.13 -22.55 -6.76
N LEU A 317 3.00 -21.58 -5.85
CA LEU A 317 3.36 -21.74 -4.44
C LEU A 317 2.18 -21.49 -3.53
N LEU A 318 2.22 -22.05 -2.32
CA LEU A 318 1.26 -21.70 -1.27
C LEU A 318 1.66 -20.35 -0.63
N HIS A 319 0.66 -19.49 -0.46
CA HIS A 319 0.75 -18.26 0.31
C HIS A 319 1.06 -18.63 1.76
N PRO A 320 2.17 -18.14 2.34
CA PRO A 320 2.64 -18.62 3.65
C PRO A 320 1.68 -18.30 4.80
N ILE A 321 0.86 -17.25 4.64
CA ILE A 321 -0.14 -16.81 5.62
C ILE A 321 -1.58 -17.25 5.26
N LYS A 322 -2.05 -16.93 4.05
CA LYS A 322 -3.44 -17.16 3.62
C LYS A 322 -3.73 -18.60 3.19
N GLY A 323 -2.71 -19.41 2.90
CA GLY A 323 -2.88 -20.77 2.39
C GLY A 323 -3.43 -20.86 0.95
N THR A 324 -3.61 -19.73 0.26
CA THR A 324 -4.04 -19.69 -1.16
C THR A 324 -2.88 -19.95 -2.11
N LEU A 325 -3.15 -20.39 -3.34
CA LEU A 325 -2.10 -20.48 -4.36
C LEU A 325 -1.70 -19.08 -4.84
N VAL A 326 -0.39 -18.88 -5.03
CA VAL A 326 0.23 -17.69 -5.60
C VAL A 326 1.10 -18.17 -6.76
N GLY A 327 0.82 -17.63 -7.95
CA GLY A 327 1.56 -17.94 -9.16
C GLY A 327 2.63 -16.89 -9.45
N HIS A 328 3.81 -17.35 -9.85
CA HIS A 328 4.89 -16.54 -10.42
C HIS A 328 5.03 -16.92 -11.89
N SER A 329 4.95 -15.96 -12.81
CA SER A 329 4.96 -16.28 -14.24
C SER A 329 6.35 -16.73 -14.69
N LEU A 330 6.43 -17.58 -15.72
CA LEU A 330 7.73 -17.99 -16.27
C LEU A 330 8.46 -16.80 -16.92
N ALA A 331 7.70 -15.82 -17.44
CA ALA A 331 8.26 -14.60 -17.99
C ALA A 331 9.01 -13.79 -16.93
N GLU A 332 8.48 -13.66 -15.70
CA GLU A 332 9.15 -12.98 -14.59
C GLU A 332 10.50 -13.62 -14.22
N VAL A 333 10.58 -14.96 -14.27
CA VAL A 333 11.82 -15.71 -14.03
C VAL A 333 12.86 -15.38 -15.10
N LEU A 334 12.47 -15.48 -16.37
CA LEU A 334 13.37 -15.19 -17.49
C LEU A 334 13.87 -13.74 -17.45
N TRP A 335 12.97 -12.80 -17.15
CA TRP A 335 13.29 -11.38 -17.03
C TRP A 335 14.29 -11.13 -15.92
N GLU A 336 14.05 -11.64 -14.71
CA GLU A 336 14.94 -11.42 -13.57
C GLU A 336 16.34 -11.98 -13.85
N LEU A 337 16.43 -13.18 -14.42
CA LEU A 337 17.70 -13.79 -14.82
C LEU A 337 18.41 -12.95 -15.88
N ALA A 338 17.69 -12.45 -16.88
CA ALA A 338 18.26 -11.59 -17.91
C ALA A 338 18.83 -10.30 -17.32
N THR A 339 18.21 -9.72 -16.29
CA THR A 339 18.79 -8.55 -15.61
C THR A 339 19.94 -8.88 -14.68
N ALA A 340 19.92 -10.05 -14.04
CA ALA A 340 20.99 -10.45 -13.13
C ALA A 340 22.29 -10.80 -13.87
N PHE A 341 22.17 -11.41 -15.06
CA PHE A 341 23.33 -11.87 -15.85
C PHE A 341 23.57 -11.06 -17.12
N GLY A 342 22.63 -10.22 -17.57
CA GLY A 342 22.67 -9.51 -18.84
C GLY A 342 21.84 -10.20 -19.93
N GLN A 343 21.84 -11.54 -19.97
CA GLN A 343 21.05 -12.33 -20.91
C GLN A 343 20.53 -13.63 -20.26
N ALA A 344 19.31 -14.01 -20.60
CA ALA A 344 18.74 -15.32 -20.26
C ALA A 344 17.97 -15.91 -21.44
N ARG A 345 18.09 -17.23 -21.62
CA ARG A 345 17.50 -17.98 -22.74
C ARG A 345 16.85 -19.26 -22.24
N LEU A 346 15.68 -19.56 -22.79
CA LEU A 346 15.07 -20.89 -22.74
C LEU A 346 15.14 -21.51 -24.13
N SER A 347 15.57 -22.77 -24.22
CA SER A 347 15.73 -23.48 -25.49
C SER A 347 15.20 -24.91 -25.46
N VAL A 348 14.59 -25.35 -26.56
CA VAL A 348 14.15 -26.73 -26.81
C VAL A 348 14.67 -27.11 -28.19
N GLY A 349 15.75 -27.89 -28.25
CA GLY A 349 16.47 -28.12 -29.50
C GLY A 349 16.96 -26.82 -30.13
N GLU A 350 16.56 -26.55 -31.37
CA GLU A 350 16.90 -25.32 -32.11
C GLU A 350 15.93 -24.15 -31.80
N ALA A 351 14.78 -24.43 -31.16
CA ALA A 351 13.81 -23.39 -30.79
C ALA A 351 14.26 -22.68 -29.51
N PHE A 352 14.14 -21.35 -29.47
CA PHE A 352 14.51 -20.57 -28.29
C PHE A 352 13.69 -19.30 -28.11
N VAL A 353 13.63 -18.87 -26.85
CA VAL A 353 13.15 -17.57 -26.39
C VAL A 353 14.26 -16.93 -25.54
N GLU A 354 14.63 -15.69 -25.85
CA GLU A 354 15.74 -15.00 -25.18
C GLU A 354 15.37 -13.57 -24.80
N ALA A 355 15.64 -13.23 -23.54
CA ALA A 355 15.57 -11.88 -23.00
C ALA A 355 16.98 -11.35 -22.74
N THR A 356 17.22 -10.10 -23.13
CA THR A 356 18.51 -9.42 -23.03
C THR A 356 18.33 -8.05 -22.38
N ALA A 357 18.95 -7.86 -21.23
CA ALA A 357 18.99 -6.58 -20.53
C ALA A 357 20.20 -5.73 -20.94
N LEU A 358 21.35 -6.36 -21.17
CA LEU A 358 22.60 -5.69 -21.51
C LEU A 358 23.32 -6.43 -22.62
N HIS A 359 23.71 -5.68 -23.66
CA HIS A 359 24.57 -6.15 -24.75
C HIS A 359 25.32 -4.95 -25.34
N ALA A 360 26.53 -5.13 -25.88
CA ALA A 360 27.29 -4.03 -26.48
C ALA A 360 26.54 -3.34 -27.64
N ASP A 361 25.79 -4.12 -28.42
CA ASP A 361 25.10 -3.64 -29.63
C ASP A 361 23.67 -3.12 -29.38
N LEU A 362 23.19 -3.14 -28.14
CA LEU A 362 21.81 -2.77 -27.81
C LEU A 362 21.79 -1.48 -26.97
N PRO A 363 21.09 -0.43 -27.42
CA PRO A 363 21.02 0.80 -26.65
C PRO A 363 20.22 0.57 -25.37
N TRP A 364 20.81 0.96 -24.25
CA TRP A 364 20.17 0.99 -22.94
C TRP A 364 19.64 2.39 -22.64
N SER A 365 18.39 2.50 -22.20
CA SER A 365 17.74 3.76 -21.81
C SER A 365 17.07 3.57 -20.44
N SER A 366 17.14 4.60 -19.59
CA SER A 366 16.43 4.62 -18.30
C SER A 366 14.91 4.57 -18.44
N TYR A 367 14.36 4.94 -19.60
CA TYR A 367 12.93 4.81 -19.89
C TYR A 367 12.50 3.34 -19.98
N HIS A 368 13.37 2.45 -20.46
CA HIS A 368 13.09 1.00 -20.52
C HIS A 368 12.90 0.39 -19.13
N THR A 369 13.39 1.06 -18.08
CA THR A 369 13.31 0.58 -16.69
C THR A 369 11.96 0.90 -16.02
N GLN A 370 11.22 1.92 -16.50
CA GLN A 370 9.88 2.25 -15.98
C GLN A 370 8.81 1.23 -16.40
N ASP A 371 8.90 0.72 -17.63
CA ASP A 371 7.96 -0.24 -18.21
C ASP A 371 8.43 -1.72 -18.14
N ASP A 372 9.52 -1.99 -17.39
CA ASP A 372 10.19 -3.29 -17.27
C ASP A 372 10.52 -3.95 -18.64
N LEU A 373 10.92 -3.12 -19.61
CA LEU A 373 11.16 -3.53 -20.99
C LEU A 373 12.58 -4.08 -21.16
N LEU A 374 12.68 -5.27 -21.73
CA LEU A 374 13.95 -5.88 -22.15
C LEU A 374 13.93 -6.17 -23.66
N TRP A 375 15.13 -6.30 -24.24
CA TRP A 375 15.26 -6.74 -25.63
C TRP A 375 14.92 -8.23 -25.71
N PHE A 376 14.00 -8.55 -26.59
CA PHE A 376 13.39 -9.86 -26.72
C PHE A 376 13.63 -10.42 -28.11
N SER A 377 14.07 -11.67 -28.18
CA SER A 377 14.28 -12.38 -29.44
C SER A 377 13.81 -13.82 -29.36
N THR A 378 13.39 -14.35 -30.49
CA THR A 378 12.88 -15.71 -30.63
C THR A 378 13.43 -16.36 -31.89
N GLY A 379 13.72 -17.65 -31.85
CA GLY A 379 14.12 -18.43 -33.02
C GLY A 379 13.47 -19.81 -33.02
N GLY A 380 13.17 -20.33 -34.21
CA GLY A 380 12.70 -21.72 -34.37
C GLY A 380 11.36 -22.07 -33.69
N LEU A 381 10.57 -21.08 -33.24
CA LEU A 381 9.33 -21.36 -32.50
C LEU A 381 8.27 -22.03 -33.39
N PRO A 382 7.67 -23.15 -32.94
CA PRO A 382 6.55 -23.77 -33.66
C PRO A 382 5.35 -22.81 -33.74
N GLN A 383 4.56 -22.90 -34.81
CA GLN A 383 3.32 -22.15 -34.93
C GLN A 383 2.21 -22.84 -34.13
N TRP A 384 1.26 -22.05 -33.62
CA TRP A 384 0.06 -22.61 -33.01
C TRP A 384 -0.67 -23.49 -34.05
N PRO A 385 -1.18 -24.67 -33.66
CA PRO A 385 -2.09 -25.42 -34.50
C PRO A 385 -3.25 -24.50 -34.92
N VAL A 386 -3.59 -24.47 -36.20
CA VAL A 386 -4.75 -23.70 -36.68
C VAL A 386 -6.00 -24.35 -36.12
N GLU A 387 -6.52 -23.82 -35.01
CA GLU A 387 -7.81 -24.21 -34.48
C GLU A 387 -8.89 -23.68 -35.43
N SER A 388 -9.71 -24.58 -35.97
CA SER A 388 -10.94 -24.24 -36.68
C SER A 388 -11.79 -23.38 -35.77
N ARG A 389 -12.00 -22.12 -36.19
CA ARG A 389 -12.92 -21.16 -35.55
C ARG A 389 -14.25 -21.87 -35.25
N ASP A 390 -14.57 -22.01 -33.97
CA ASP A 390 -15.90 -21.74 -33.41
C ASP A 390 -15.82 -21.81 -31.88
N VAL A 391 -16.62 -20.97 -31.22
CA VAL A 391 -16.79 -20.82 -29.76
C VAL A 391 -15.80 -19.88 -29.04
N GLU A 392 -15.77 -18.59 -29.43
CA GLU A 392 -15.31 -17.52 -28.50
C GLU A 392 -16.10 -16.20 -28.67
N ALA A 393 -17.38 -16.28 -29.03
CA ALA A 393 -18.27 -15.11 -29.18
C ALA A 393 -19.45 -15.06 -28.19
N ALA A 394 -19.60 -16.04 -27.28
CA ALA A 394 -20.83 -16.18 -26.48
C ALA A 394 -20.76 -15.62 -25.04
N THR A 395 -19.64 -15.07 -24.57
CA THR A 395 -19.51 -14.70 -23.14
C THR A 395 -19.33 -13.20 -22.89
N ILE A 396 -19.25 -12.35 -23.92
CA ILE A 396 -19.05 -10.89 -23.74
C ILE A 396 -20.29 -10.05 -24.15
N ALA A 397 -21.31 -10.63 -24.79
CA ALA A 397 -22.46 -9.90 -25.32
C ALA A 397 -23.74 -9.93 -24.45
N GLY A 398 -23.63 -10.17 -23.14
CA GLY A 398 -24.78 -10.40 -22.24
C GLY A 398 -25.24 -9.24 -21.34
N LEU A 399 -24.56 -8.09 -21.32
CA LEU A 399 -24.87 -7.00 -20.36
C LEU A 399 -24.88 -5.59 -20.98
N ALA A 400 -25.41 -5.46 -22.21
CA ALA A 400 -25.78 -4.16 -22.76
C ALA A 400 -27.29 -3.94 -22.58
N ILE A 401 -27.69 -3.42 -21.41
CA ILE A 401 -29.04 -2.85 -21.22
C ILE A 401 -28.97 -1.37 -21.60
N ALA A 402 -29.83 -1.02 -22.53
CA ALA A 402 -30.01 0.30 -23.13
C ALA A 402 -30.27 1.41 -22.10
N SER A 403 -29.61 2.55 -22.31
CA SER A 403 -30.03 3.85 -21.73
C SER A 403 -30.86 4.61 -22.77
N PRO A 404 -32.03 5.15 -22.41
CA PRO A 404 -32.78 6.06 -23.28
C PRO A 404 -32.25 7.49 -23.17
N THR A 405 -32.12 8.10 -24.33
CA THR A 405 -31.82 9.50 -24.61
C THR A 405 -33.04 10.38 -24.30
N GLU A 406 -32.87 11.53 -23.64
CA GLU A 406 -33.70 12.74 -23.76
C GLU A 406 -32.91 13.93 -23.16
N THR A 407 -32.25 14.73 -24.01
CA THR A 407 -32.59 16.11 -24.45
C THR A 407 -32.31 17.25 -23.48
N ALA A 408 -31.45 18.14 -23.96
CA ALA A 408 -31.01 19.39 -23.37
C ALA A 408 -31.95 20.57 -23.68
N SER A 409 -32.02 21.53 -22.76
CA SER A 409 -32.28 22.98 -22.94
C SER A 409 -32.24 23.60 -21.53
N GLN A 410 -31.84 24.83 -21.24
CA GLN A 410 -31.13 25.92 -21.93
C GLN A 410 -30.99 27.03 -20.86
N ASP A 411 -29.88 27.77 -20.91
CA ASP A 411 -29.69 29.20 -20.61
C ASP A 411 -29.97 29.80 -19.21
N GLY A 412 -29.06 30.69 -18.79
CA GLY A 412 -29.38 31.75 -17.82
C GLY A 412 -28.19 32.29 -17.01
N GLU A 413 -27.64 33.41 -17.45
CA GLU A 413 -26.51 34.15 -16.89
C GLU A 413 -26.73 34.76 -15.47
N SER A 414 -25.64 34.85 -14.68
CA SER A 414 -25.11 35.92 -13.79
C SER A 414 -25.88 37.25 -13.57
N PRO A 415 -25.51 38.19 -12.63
CA PRO A 415 -24.41 38.21 -11.63
C PRO A 415 -24.70 38.88 -10.24
N LEU A 416 -23.67 38.89 -9.37
CA LEU A 416 -23.24 39.94 -8.41
C LEU A 416 -24.18 40.49 -7.31
N SER A 417 -23.73 40.43 -6.04
CA SER A 417 -23.29 41.64 -5.29
C SER A 417 -22.81 41.31 -3.86
N ALA A 418 -21.74 42.00 -3.47
CA ALA A 418 -21.11 42.03 -2.17
C ALA A 418 -21.90 42.83 -1.11
N ALA A 419 -21.65 42.54 0.18
CA ALA A 419 -21.59 43.56 1.24
C ALA A 419 -20.98 42.99 2.54
N THR A 420 -19.82 43.54 2.88
CA THR A 420 -19.07 43.43 4.15
C THR A 420 -19.68 44.36 5.19
N ILE A 421 -19.99 43.92 6.43
CA ILE A 421 -19.90 44.79 7.65
C ILE A 421 -19.54 43.99 8.92
N ALA A 422 -18.40 44.40 9.47
CA ALA A 422 -17.86 44.39 10.83
C ALA A 422 -18.75 44.04 12.04
N ALA A 423 -18.16 43.26 12.95
CA ALA A 423 -18.63 42.99 14.31
C ALA A 423 -17.96 43.94 15.34
N PRO A 424 -18.68 44.40 16.39
CA PRO A 424 -18.05 45.02 17.56
C PRO A 424 -17.95 44.05 18.76
N THR A 425 -16.70 43.86 19.18
CA THR A 425 -16.17 43.83 20.56
C THR A 425 -17.10 43.56 21.76
N LYS A 426 -16.75 42.49 22.50
CA LYS A 426 -17.15 42.20 23.89
C LYS A 426 -16.40 43.10 24.88
N PRO A 427 -17.01 43.45 26.05
CA PRO A 427 -16.27 43.61 27.28
C PRO A 427 -16.49 42.41 28.23
N LYS A 428 -15.38 42.01 28.85
CA LYS A 428 -15.28 41.05 29.95
C LYS A 428 -15.86 41.66 31.23
N SER A 429 -16.60 40.87 32.01
CA SER A 429 -16.60 41.02 33.47
C SER A 429 -16.55 39.65 34.16
N LYS A 430 -15.77 39.63 35.24
CA LYS A 430 -15.35 38.46 36.03
C LYS A 430 -16.32 38.26 37.19
N ALA A 431 -16.68 37.00 37.40
CA ALA A 431 -16.91 36.31 38.68
C ALA A 431 -17.89 36.90 39.71
N THR A 432 -18.95 36.12 40.03
CA THR A 432 -19.27 35.82 41.43
C THR A 432 -19.94 34.45 41.54
N ARG A 433 -19.41 33.59 42.41
CA ARG A 433 -20.00 32.31 42.85
C ARG A 433 -21.32 32.60 43.55
N GLY A 434 -22.43 32.22 42.93
CA GLY A 434 -23.74 32.09 43.57
C GLY A 434 -24.24 30.67 43.38
N ARG A 435 -24.48 29.96 44.49
CA ARG A 435 -25.34 28.76 44.51
C ARG A 435 -26.69 29.16 43.90
N SER A 436 -27.05 28.59 42.76
CA SER A 436 -28.40 28.69 42.22
C SER A 436 -28.77 27.40 41.51
N ALA A 437 -30.06 27.11 41.61
CA ALA A 437 -30.75 25.88 41.29
C ALA A 437 -30.35 25.25 39.95
N THR A 438 -30.48 23.93 39.91
CA THR A 438 -30.46 23.06 38.73
C THR A 438 -31.45 23.59 37.68
N GLN A 439 -31.03 24.55 36.87
CA GLN A 439 -31.75 24.97 35.68
C GLN A 439 -31.63 23.87 34.63
N THR A 440 -32.65 23.00 34.58
CA THR A 440 -33.01 22.22 33.40
C THR A 440 -33.35 23.16 32.26
N SER A 441 -32.34 23.66 31.55
CA SER A 441 -32.50 24.34 30.26
C SER A 441 -32.78 23.30 29.17
N THR A 442 -34.05 22.93 29.02
CA THR A 442 -34.61 22.30 27.82
C THR A 442 -34.98 23.43 26.85
N SER A 443 -34.35 23.50 25.67
CA SER A 443 -34.80 24.40 24.60
C SER A 443 -35.86 23.69 23.79
N GLU A 444 -37.08 24.22 23.79
CA GLU A 444 -38.16 23.83 22.89
C GLU A 444 -38.17 24.81 21.72
N ARG A 445 -37.93 24.33 20.50
CA ARG A 445 -38.13 25.09 19.25
C ARG A 445 -39.08 24.26 18.39
N GLY A 446 -40.19 24.85 17.93
CA GLY A 446 -41.16 24.19 17.06
C GLY A 446 -41.92 23.00 17.67
N GLY A 447 -42.05 22.91 18.99
CA GLY A 447 -42.73 21.79 19.66
C GLY A 447 -41.91 20.49 19.77
N VAL A 448 -40.66 20.49 19.28
CA VAL A 448 -39.76 19.34 19.34
C VAL A 448 -38.77 19.52 20.50
N ARG A 449 -38.69 18.51 21.37
CA ARG A 449 -37.79 18.50 22.53
C ARG A 449 -36.42 17.93 22.14
N PHE A 450 -35.36 18.70 22.35
CA PHE A 450 -33.99 18.22 22.19
C PHE A 450 -33.51 17.46 23.42
N HIS A 451 -32.81 16.33 23.18
CA HIS A 451 -32.39 15.42 24.23
C HIS A 451 -30.92 15.60 24.62
N ARG A 452 -30.61 15.33 25.89
CA ARG A 452 -29.23 15.28 26.40
C ARG A 452 -28.78 13.83 26.46
N PHE A 453 -27.92 13.42 25.52
CA PHE A 453 -27.37 12.06 25.46
C PHE A 453 -25.85 12.07 25.31
N SER A 454 -25.22 10.89 25.30
CA SER A 454 -23.83 10.73 24.86
C SER A 454 -23.85 9.87 23.59
N PRO A 455 -23.28 10.33 22.46
CA PRO A 455 -23.26 9.56 21.21
C PRO A 455 -22.64 8.17 21.40
N GLN A 456 -21.49 8.08 22.09
CA GLN A 456 -20.85 6.81 22.41
C GLN A 456 -21.78 5.88 23.21
N THR A 457 -22.44 6.42 24.24
CA THR A 457 -23.34 5.61 25.07
C THR A 457 -24.57 5.16 24.28
N LEU A 458 -25.10 6.01 23.40
CA LEU A 458 -26.24 5.70 22.53
C LEU A 458 -25.95 4.53 21.59
N VAL A 459 -24.81 4.58 20.90
CA VAL A 459 -24.39 3.50 19.99
C VAL A 459 -24.19 2.19 20.76
N THR A 460 -23.48 2.23 21.90
CA THR A 460 -23.26 1.02 22.72
C THR A 460 -24.57 0.48 23.32
N LEU A 461 -25.55 1.34 23.62
CA LEU A 461 -26.89 0.93 24.06
C LEU A 461 -27.65 0.21 22.95
N VAL A 462 -27.65 0.74 21.73
CA VAL A 462 -28.34 0.15 20.56
C VAL A 462 -27.78 -1.25 20.28
N ASP A 463 -26.46 -1.37 20.17
CA ASP A 463 -25.78 -2.64 19.93
C ASP A 463 -26.13 -3.69 21.00
N ALA A 464 -26.01 -3.34 22.27
CA ALA A 464 -26.28 -4.28 23.36
C ALA A 464 -27.77 -4.63 23.53
N LEU A 465 -28.69 -3.69 23.26
CA LEU A 465 -30.14 -3.96 23.27
C LEU A 465 -30.57 -4.82 22.08
N SER A 466 -29.83 -4.82 20.97
CA SER A 466 -30.10 -5.72 19.84
C SER A 466 -29.80 -7.18 20.16
N GLU A 467 -28.77 -7.43 20.97
CA GLU A 467 -28.33 -8.77 21.38
C GLU A 467 -29.11 -9.31 22.58
N SER A 468 -29.67 -8.40 23.38
CA SER A 468 -30.36 -8.72 24.62
C SER A 468 -31.87 -8.71 24.38
N GLY A 469 -32.61 -9.65 24.98
CA GLY A 469 -34.07 -9.53 25.06
C GLY A 469 -34.52 -8.34 25.91
N PRO A 470 -35.81 -8.29 26.29
CA PRO A 470 -36.32 -7.27 27.21
C PRO A 470 -35.42 -7.08 28.44
N THR A 471 -34.94 -5.85 28.65
CA THR A 471 -33.93 -5.55 29.69
C THR A 471 -34.48 -4.56 30.71
N SER A 472 -34.30 -4.82 32.01
CA SER A 472 -34.83 -3.94 33.07
C SER A 472 -34.10 -2.58 33.12
N ASP A 473 -34.79 -1.51 33.52
CA ASP A 473 -34.19 -0.16 33.70
C ASP A 473 -33.02 -0.18 34.71
N ALA A 474 -33.08 -1.08 35.69
CA ALA A 474 -32.02 -1.30 36.68
C ALA A 474 -30.78 -1.97 36.06
N ASP A 475 -30.96 -2.97 35.19
CA ASP A 475 -29.85 -3.62 34.48
C ASP A 475 -29.19 -2.66 33.48
N ILE A 476 -29.96 -1.81 32.81
CA ILE A 476 -29.41 -0.73 31.96
C ILE A 476 -28.55 0.22 32.79
N ALA A 477 -29.04 0.65 33.96
CA ALA A 477 -28.28 1.52 34.85
C ALA A 477 -26.93 0.91 35.26
N ARG A 478 -26.92 -0.40 35.58
CA ARG A 478 -25.73 -1.15 35.99
C ARG A 478 -24.76 -1.36 34.82
N ARG A 479 -25.23 -1.85 33.66
CA ARG A 479 -24.41 -2.28 32.53
C ARG A 479 -23.73 -1.10 31.81
N PHE A 480 -24.39 0.05 31.71
CA PHE A 480 -23.89 1.22 30.97
C PHE A 480 -23.43 2.38 31.87
N LYS A 481 -23.29 2.13 33.18
CA LYS A 481 -22.90 3.15 34.19
C LYS A 481 -23.81 4.39 34.17
N LEU A 482 -25.07 4.21 33.79
CA LEU A 482 -26.10 5.26 33.77
C LEU A 482 -26.83 5.33 35.13
N SER A 483 -26.07 5.59 36.20
CA SER A 483 -26.59 5.68 37.57
C SER A 483 -27.49 6.90 37.78
N ASN A 484 -27.25 7.99 37.03
CA ASN A 484 -28.11 9.16 37.05
C ASN A 484 -29.45 8.87 36.34
N LYS A 485 -30.55 8.94 37.10
CA LYS A 485 -31.92 8.69 36.64
C LYS A 485 -32.34 9.63 35.50
N ASP A 486 -31.94 10.90 35.54
CA ASP A 486 -32.31 11.87 34.51
C ASP A 486 -31.58 11.61 33.20
N THR A 487 -30.28 11.30 33.26
CA THR A 487 -29.49 10.94 32.06
C THR A 487 -30.02 9.66 31.41
N ARG A 488 -30.38 8.66 32.21
CA ARG A 488 -31.00 7.42 31.72
C ARG A 488 -32.38 7.67 31.09
N ALA A 489 -33.20 8.53 31.72
CA ALA A 489 -34.50 8.90 31.19
C ALA A 489 -34.42 9.69 29.88
N GLU A 490 -33.36 10.47 29.65
CA GLU A 490 -33.13 11.16 28.36
C GLU A 490 -32.76 10.17 27.23
N HIS A 491 -31.86 9.20 27.48
CA HIS A 491 -31.56 8.15 26.49
C HIS A 491 -32.81 7.32 26.16
N ARG A 492 -33.60 6.98 27.19
CA ARG A 492 -34.88 6.28 27.00
C ARG A 492 -35.83 7.07 26.12
N ARG A 493 -36.06 8.35 26.44
CA ARG A 493 -36.98 9.21 25.68
C ARG A 493 -36.53 9.37 24.23
N LEU A 494 -35.23 9.52 23.98
CA LEU A 494 -34.67 9.57 22.65
C LEU A 494 -34.98 8.29 21.85
N LEU A 495 -34.69 7.10 22.42
CA LEU A 495 -34.93 5.83 21.74
C LEU A 495 -36.42 5.52 21.54
N VAL A 496 -37.26 5.88 22.51
CA VAL A 496 -38.73 5.77 22.37
C VAL A 496 -39.24 6.70 21.28
N SER A 497 -38.72 7.93 21.19
CA SER A 497 -39.17 8.91 20.18
C SER A 497 -38.86 8.47 18.74
N GLY A 498 -37.78 7.71 18.53
CA GLY A 498 -37.45 7.10 17.24
C GLY A 498 -38.12 5.74 16.99
N GLY A 499 -38.92 5.24 17.93
CA GLY A 499 -39.58 3.93 17.81
C GLY A 499 -38.64 2.73 17.95
N PHE A 500 -37.42 2.92 18.46
CA PHE A 500 -36.41 1.86 18.60
C PHE A 500 -36.66 0.95 19.81
N ILE A 501 -37.31 1.48 20.84
CA ILE A 501 -37.71 0.69 21.99
C ILE A 501 -39.15 1.01 22.39
N ARG A 502 -39.80 0.03 23.00
CA ARG A 502 -40.97 0.22 23.85
C ARG A 502 -40.55 0.16 25.31
N PHE A 503 -41.11 1.02 26.15
CA PHE A 503 -40.89 0.95 27.59
C PHE A 503 -42.16 0.50 28.28
N ASP A 504 -42.12 -0.69 28.89
CA ASP A 504 -43.27 -1.32 29.54
C ASP A 504 -42.84 -1.98 30.85
N ALA A 505 -43.67 -1.82 31.89
CA ALA A 505 -43.44 -2.38 33.24
C ALA A 505 -42.00 -2.19 33.80
N GLY A 506 -41.32 -1.10 33.45
CA GLY A 506 -39.94 -0.83 33.89
C GLY A 506 -38.84 -1.50 33.05
N SER A 507 -39.19 -2.10 31.91
CA SER A 507 -38.29 -2.80 31.00
C SER A 507 -38.24 -2.13 29.62
N TRP A 508 -37.05 -2.14 29.03
CA TRP A 508 -36.74 -1.66 27.69
C TRP A 508 -36.87 -2.84 26.73
N ILE A 509 -37.85 -2.78 25.84
CA ILE A 509 -38.16 -3.83 24.88
C ILE A 509 -37.69 -3.36 23.50
N PRO A 510 -36.70 -4.02 22.87
CA PRO A 510 -36.23 -3.66 21.55
C PRO A 510 -37.30 -3.90 20.47
N THR A 511 -37.34 -3.04 19.45
CA THR A 511 -38.19 -3.21 18.26
C THR A 511 -37.38 -3.64 17.05
N ASP A 512 -38.04 -4.04 15.96
CA ASP A 512 -37.38 -4.37 14.69
C ASP A 512 -36.56 -3.18 14.16
N ALA A 513 -37.05 -1.94 14.35
CA ALA A 513 -36.32 -0.74 13.96
C ALA A 513 -34.98 -0.57 14.69
N LEU A 514 -34.85 -1.10 15.92
CA LEU A 514 -33.57 -1.11 16.64
C LEU A 514 -32.64 -2.19 16.12
N GLN A 515 -33.18 -3.34 15.72
CA GLN A 515 -32.40 -4.41 15.09
C GLN A 515 -31.81 -3.94 13.76
N ASP A 516 -32.61 -3.29 12.92
CA ASP A 516 -32.15 -2.72 11.65
C ASP A 516 -31.08 -1.63 11.87
N LEU A 517 -31.27 -0.74 12.86
CA LEU A 517 -30.28 0.28 13.21
C LEU A 517 -28.97 -0.36 13.72
N ALA A 518 -29.05 -1.40 14.55
CA ALA A 518 -27.87 -2.11 15.04
C ALA A 518 -27.13 -2.83 13.91
N LEU A 519 -27.86 -3.41 12.96
CA LEU A 519 -27.28 -4.01 11.76
C LEU A 519 -26.56 -2.94 10.92
N ALA A 520 -27.19 -1.79 10.67
CA ALA A 520 -26.57 -0.68 9.95
C ALA A 520 -25.29 -0.18 10.65
N GLN A 521 -25.28 -0.08 11.99
CA GLN A 521 -24.09 0.27 12.77
C GLN A 521 -22.96 -0.76 12.62
N ARG A 522 -23.29 -2.06 12.58
CA ARG A 522 -22.30 -3.13 12.40
C ARG A 522 -21.77 -3.24 10.98
N LEU A 523 -22.58 -2.91 9.99
CA LEU A 523 -22.15 -2.88 8.59
C LEU A 523 -21.43 -1.57 8.23
N GLY A 524 -21.49 -0.55 9.10
CA GLY A 524 -20.99 0.79 8.79
C GLY A 524 -21.78 1.47 7.67
N ASP A 525 -23.05 1.10 7.49
CA ASP A 525 -23.92 1.68 6.46
C ASP A 525 -24.44 3.05 6.94
N VAL A 526 -23.65 4.08 6.63
CA VAL A 526 -23.88 5.46 7.03
C VAL A 526 -25.23 5.99 6.51
N VAL A 527 -25.65 5.56 5.32
CA VAL A 527 -26.91 5.99 4.69
C VAL A 527 -28.11 5.41 5.43
N GLN A 528 -28.12 4.09 5.66
CA GLN A 528 -29.18 3.45 6.43
C GLN A 528 -29.22 3.98 7.87
N MET A 529 -28.06 4.19 8.51
CA MET A 529 -28.01 4.81 9.83
C MET A 529 -28.70 6.18 9.84
N ALA A 530 -28.41 7.05 8.88
CA ALA A 530 -29.09 8.34 8.75
C ALA A 530 -30.61 8.16 8.60
N THR A 531 -31.07 7.28 7.72
CA THR A 531 -32.50 6.97 7.53
C THR A 531 -33.18 6.53 8.83
N HIS A 532 -32.55 5.67 9.62
CA HIS A 532 -33.09 5.26 10.92
C HIS A 532 -33.12 6.42 11.91
N PHE A 533 -32.03 7.18 12.05
CA PHE A 533 -31.99 8.31 12.99
C PHE A 533 -32.97 9.44 12.62
N MET A 534 -33.31 9.61 11.34
CA MET A 534 -34.35 10.56 10.89
C MET A 534 -35.74 10.28 11.48
N LYS A 535 -36.00 9.07 11.99
CA LYS A 535 -37.23 8.75 12.74
C LYS A 535 -37.30 9.48 14.09
N ILE A 536 -36.18 9.97 14.62
CA ILE A 536 -36.14 10.78 15.84
C ILE A 536 -36.50 12.23 15.47
N PRO A 537 -37.61 12.79 15.99
CA PRO A 537 -38.06 14.14 15.60
C PRO A 537 -37.01 15.23 15.84
N SER A 538 -36.29 15.14 16.98
CA SER A 538 -35.22 16.10 17.30
C SER A 538 -34.00 16.00 16.39
N TYR A 539 -33.77 14.84 15.76
CA TYR A 539 -32.71 14.66 14.77
C TYR A 539 -33.14 15.18 13.40
N GLN A 540 -34.39 14.93 13.03
CA GLN A 540 -34.99 15.44 11.79
C GLN A 540 -34.90 16.97 11.72
N VAL A 541 -35.20 17.70 12.81
CA VAL A 541 -35.04 19.16 12.86
C VAL A 541 -33.59 19.61 12.59
N VAL A 542 -32.60 18.82 13.02
CA VAL A 542 -31.18 19.12 12.73
C VAL A 542 -30.84 18.86 11.27
N ALA A 543 -31.34 17.77 10.70
CA ALA A 543 -31.15 17.43 9.29
C ALA A 543 -31.84 18.43 8.35
N ASP A 544 -33.04 18.89 8.70
CA ASP A 544 -33.76 19.93 7.95
C ASP A 544 -32.98 21.24 7.98
N ALA A 545 -32.50 21.65 9.17
CA ALA A 545 -31.68 22.85 9.31
C ALA A 545 -30.34 22.76 8.55
N LEU A 546 -29.74 21.56 8.47
CA LEU A 546 -28.55 21.30 7.65
C LEU A 546 -28.87 21.41 6.15
N THR A 547 -30.02 20.91 5.72
CA THR A 547 -30.48 21.01 4.34
C THR A 547 -30.73 22.47 3.94
N ASP A 548 -31.35 23.26 4.81
CA ASP A 548 -31.56 24.70 4.61
C ASP A 548 -30.24 25.48 4.54
N ALA A 549 -29.27 25.10 5.39
CA ALA A 549 -27.92 25.67 5.40
C ALA A 549 -27.18 25.40 4.08
N TRP A 550 -27.34 24.21 3.50
CA TRP A 550 -26.75 23.86 2.19
C TRP A 550 -27.31 24.74 1.08
N ASN A 551 -28.64 24.85 1.00
CA ASN A 551 -29.34 25.62 -0.01
C ASN A 551 -28.98 27.12 0.05
N SER A 552 -28.72 27.62 1.26
CA SER A 552 -28.32 29.02 1.49
C SER A 552 -26.80 29.26 1.44
N LYS A 553 -25.98 28.21 1.26
CA LYS A 553 -24.50 28.25 1.31
C LYS A 553 -23.96 28.91 2.59
N GLN A 554 -24.61 28.71 3.73
CA GLN A 554 -24.21 29.25 5.02
C GLN A 554 -23.90 28.13 6.01
N ALA A 555 -23.09 28.42 7.04
CA ALA A 555 -22.84 27.49 8.13
C ALA A 555 -24.10 27.31 9.00
N LEU A 556 -24.25 26.14 9.60
CA LEU A 556 -25.42 25.80 10.41
C LEU A 556 -25.57 26.70 11.65
N ALA A 557 -26.59 27.54 11.66
CA ALA A 557 -26.95 28.39 12.80
C ALA A 557 -28.05 27.75 13.67
N LEU A 558 -27.70 26.71 14.44
CA LEU A 558 -28.62 26.10 15.39
C LEU A 558 -28.49 26.74 16.78
N GLU A 559 -29.50 27.48 17.23
CA GLU A 559 -29.57 28.06 18.58
C GLU A 559 -29.88 27.01 19.66
N LEU A 560 -28.96 26.08 19.87
CA LEU A 560 -29.02 25.07 20.93
C LEU A 560 -28.00 25.35 22.04
N PRO A 561 -28.28 24.93 23.30
CA PRO A 561 -27.27 24.87 24.35
C PRO A 561 -26.04 24.10 23.86
N GLN A 562 -24.84 24.62 24.13
CA GLN A 562 -23.56 24.13 23.58
C GLN A 562 -23.39 22.60 23.69
N ARG A 563 -23.76 22.02 24.84
CA ARG A 563 -23.62 20.58 25.09
C ARG A 563 -24.59 19.72 24.27
N VAL A 564 -25.80 20.22 24.03
CA VAL A 564 -26.79 19.53 23.17
C VAL A 564 -26.31 19.61 21.73
N ARG A 565 -25.91 20.81 21.28
CA ARG A 565 -25.35 21.02 19.95
C ARG A 565 -24.20 20.05 19.64
N ALA A 566 -23.22 19.95 20.54
CA ALA A 566 -22.08 19.05 20.37
C ALA A 566 -22.47 17.58 20.16
N ASN A 567 -23.51 17.09 20.85
CA ASN A 567 -23.98 15.71 20.69
C ASN A 567 -24.64 15.48 19.33
N TYR A 568 -25.46 16.41 18.86
CA TYR A 568 -26.11 16.32 17.55
C TYR A 568 -25.10 16.54 16.41
N THR A 569 -24.06 17.36 16.62
CA THR A 569 -22.93 17.47 15.68
C THR A 569 -22.22 16.13 15.51
N VAL A 570 -21.84 15.47 16.61
CA VAL A 570 -21.22 14.14 16.55
C VAL A 570 -22.16 13.14 15.87
N LEU A 571 -23.47 13.21 16.15
CA LEU A 571 -24.45 12.32 15.51
C LEU A 571 -24.54 12.55 14.00
N ALA A 572 -24.53 13.82 13.55
CA ALA A 572 -24.52 14.18 12.13
C ALA A 572 -23.26 13.67 11.40
N GLU A 573 -22.10 13.73 12.05
CA GLU A 573 -20.82 13.24 11.52
C GLU A 573 -20.81 11.71 11.37
N ILE A 574 -21.24 10.97 12.41
CA ILE A 574 -21.25 9.50 12.35
C ILE A 574 -22.32 8.93 11.42
N THR A 575 -23.39 9.68 11.10
CA THR A 575 -24.37 9.30 10.07
C THR A 575 -24.13 9.99 8.74
N GLY A 576 -23.01 10.71 8.56
CA GLY A 576 -22.60 11.27 7.27
C GLY A 576 -23.51 12.33 6.65
N ILE A 577 -24.42 12.96 7.41
CA ILE A 577 -25.27 14.05 6.90
C ILE A 577 -24.62 15.43 7.06
N GLY A 578 -23.52 15.52 7.81
CA GLY A 578 -22.69 16.70 7.89
C GLY A 578 -21.29 16.40 8.40
N ALA A 579 -20.34 17.29 8.12
CA ALA A 579 -18.95 17.21 8.57
C ALA A 579 -18.52 18.54 9.18
N THR A 580 -17.81 18.51 10.31
CA THR A 580 -17.24 19.73 10.90
C THR A 580 -15.98 20.12 10.13
N VAL A 581 -15.88 21.40 9.77
CA VAL A 581 -14.67 22.01 9.22
C VAL A 581 -14.17 23.07 10.20
N GLU A 582 -12.90 22.99 10.58
CA GLU A 582 -12.33 23.89 11.58
C GLU A 582 -12.39 25.35 11.10
N GLY A 583 -12.71 26.28 12.01
CA GLY A 583 -12.94 27.69 11.68
C GLY A 583 -14.29 28.03 11.00
N ILE A 584 -15.01 27.04 10.44
CA ILE A 584 -16.32 27.24 9.78
C ILE A 584 -17.46 26.68 10.63
N GLY A 585 -17.30 25.47 11.17
CA GLY A 585 -18.33 24.74 11.91
C GLY A 585 -18.89 23.54 11.12
N LEU A 586 -20.08 23.08 11.52
CA LEU A 586 -20.73 21.93 10.89
C LEU A 586 -21.35 22.33 9.55
N LEU A 587 -20.89 21.68 8.47
CA LEU A 587 -21.40 21.83 7.12
C LEU A 587 -22.22 20.59 6.71
N PRO A 588 -23.27 20.78 5.91
CA PRO A 588 -24.07 19.67 5.40
C PRO A 588 -23.34 18.92 4.29
N THR A 589 -23.56 17.60 4.20
CA THR A 589 -22.94 16.74 3.19
C THR A 589 -23.99 15.87 2.46
N PRO A 590 -24.86 16.47 1.64
CA PRO A 590 -26.00 15.78 1.04
C PRO A 590 -25.63 14.91 -0.18
N GLU A 591 -24.45 15.09 -0.77
CA GLU A 591 -24.11 14.45 -2.04
C GLU A 591 -23.53 13.05 -1.84
N HIS A 592 -24.17 12.06 -2.49
CA HIS A 592 -23.71 10.67 -2.59
C HIS A 592 -23.52 10.30 -4.08
N PRO A 593 -22.45 10.80 -4.73
CA PRO A 593 -22.25 10.62 -6.17
C PRO A 593 -21.99 9.15 -6.56
N SER A 594 -22.36 8.80 -7.80
CA SER A 594 -21.89 7.56 -8.44
C SER A 594 -20.37 7.60 -8.63
N VAL A 595 -19.72 6.45 -8.84
CA VAL A 595 -18.25 6.38 -9.01
C VAL A 595 -17.75 7.27 -10.16
N ALA A 596 -18.48 7.30 -11.27
CA ALA A 596 -18.14 8.15 -12.42
C ALA A 596 -18.30 9.64 -12.09
N ARG A 597 -19.44 10.05 -11.51
CA ARG A 597 -19.67 11.45 -11.10
C ARG A 597 -18.68 11.89 -10.03
N PHE A 598 -18.36 11.00 -9.09
CA PHE A 598 -17.34 11.25 -8.07
C PHE A 598 -15.97 11.47 -8.71
N THR A 599 -15.60 10.69 -9.73
CA THR A 599 -14.33 10.84 -10.44
C THR A 599 -14.17 12.25 -11.01
N ASP A 600 -15.21 12.78 -11.65
CA ASP A 600 -15.17 14.14 -12.20
C ASP A 600 -15.11 15.21 -11.10
N ILE A 601 -15.93 15.07 -10.04
CA ILE A 601 -15.90 15.97 -8.87
C ILE A 601 -14.51 15.96 -8.22
N ALA A 602 -13.95 14.78 -7.95
CA ALA A 602 -12.66 14.57 -7.33
C ALA A 602 -11.53 15.26 -8.09
N MET A 603 -11.48 15.07 -9.42
CA MET A 603 -10.49 15.71 -10.29
C MET A 603 -10.67 17.21 -10.37
N GLN A 604 -11.90 17.70 -10.46
CA GLN A 604 -12.18 19.13 -10.51
C GLN A 604 -11.72 19.82 -9.22
N THR A 605 -12.09 19.28 -8.05
CA THR A 605 -11.67 19.82 -6.75
C THR A 605 -10.15 19.75 -6.59
N PHE A 606 -9.51 18.68 -7.06
CA PHE A 606 -8.05 18.54 -7.06
C PHE A 606 -7.37 19.61 -7.93
N HIS A 607 -7.83 19.81 -9.17
CA HIS A 607 -7.28 20.84 -10.06
C HIS A 607 -7.46 22.26 -9.55
N ASN A 608 -8.57 22.55 -8.87
CA ASN A 608 -8.80 23.86 -8.25
C ASN A 608 -7.80 24.16 -7.13
N LEU A 609 -7.27 23.13 -6.47
CA LEU A 609 -6.31 23.26 -5.36
C LEU A 609 -4.85 23.12 -5.82
N ALA A 610 -4.59 22.39 -6.90
CA ALA A 610 -3.25 22.12 -7.38
C ALA A 610 -2.60 23.36 -8.01
N ALA A 611 -1.63 23.98 -7.32
CA ALA A 611 -0.78 25.03 -7.86
C ALA A 611 0.60 24.47 -8.22
N GLY A 612 0.93 24.40 -9.52
CA GLY A 612 2.27 24.03 -10.01
C GLY A 612 2.60 22.54 -9.89
N GLU A 613 2.97 22.06 -8.69
CA GLU A 613 3.63 20.77 -8.45
C GLU A 613 2.69 19.53 -8.45
N ARG A 614 1.42 19.67 -8.85
CA ARG A 614 0.42 18.57 -8.89
C ARG A 614 0.31 17.76 -7.59
N LEU A 615 0.56 18.39 -6.44
CA LEU A 615 0.36 17.81 -5.11
C LEU A 615 -0.56 18.72 -4.30
N VAL A 616 -1.53 18.13 -3.60
CA VAL A 616 -2.52 18.85 -2.79
C VAL A 616 -2.60 18.20 -1.41
N SER A 617 -2.73 18.97 -0.34
CA SER A 617 -2.98 18.40 0.99
C SER A 617 -4.29 17.58 0.98
N ALA A 618 -4.22 16.32 1.41
CA ALA A 618 -5.33 15.39 1.48
C ALA A 618 -6.47 15.93 2.35
N GLY A 619 -6.14 16.57 3.49
CA GLY A 619 -7.10 17.21 4.36
C GLY A 619 -7.77 18.41 3.69
N ALA A 620 -7.00 19.28 3.02
CA ALA A 620 -7.54 20.43 2.30
C ALA A 620 -8.46 20.00 1.14
N TRP A 621 -8.11 18.91 0.45
CA TRP A 621 -8.95 18.33 -0.60
C TRP A 621 -10.27 17.79 -0.05
N LEU A 622 -10.25 17.07 1.08
CA LEU A 622 -11.46 16.60 1.76
C LEU A 622 -12.35 17.74 2.24
N GLU A 623 -11.77 18.78 2.83
CA GLU A 623 -12.53 19.95 3.27
C GLU A 623 -13.12 20.73 2.10
N ALA A 624 -12.40 20.83 0.98
CA ALA A 624 -12.92 21.41 -0.24
C ALA A 624 -14.07 20.58 -0.82
N LEU A 625 -14.01 19.25 -0.79
CA LEU A 625 -15.12 18.38 -1.18
C LEU A 625 -16.37 18.59 -0.30
N VAL A 626 -16.19 18.80 1.00
CA VAL A 626 -17.30 19.15 1.91
C VAL A 626 -17.86 20.52 1.55
N GLN A 627 -17.01 21.55 1.47
CA GLN A 627 -17.43 22.94 1.29
C GLN A 627 -18.04 23.23 -0.09
N GLN A 628 -17.43 22.69 -1.15
CA GLN A 628 -17.77 23.04 -2.53
C GLN A 628 -18.76 22.05 -3.14
N CYS A 629 -18.70 20.79 -2.72
CA CYS A 629 -19.42 19.70 -3.37
C CYS A 629 -20.36 18.96 -2.42
N GLY A 630 -20.37 19.24 -1.11
CA GLY A 630 -21.27 18.59 -0.17
C GLY A 630 -21.02 17.08 -0.04
N VAL A 631 -19.81 16.61 -0.35
CA VAL A 631 -19.46 15.18 -0.26
C VAL A 631 -18.82 14.91 1.10
N HIS A 632 -19.41 13.98 1.86
CA HIS A 632 -18.90 13.62 3.18
C HIS A 632 -17.52 12.92 3.08
N PRO A 633 -16.56 13.16 3.99
CA PRO A 633 -15.22 12.55 3.90
C PRO A 633 -15.23 11.02 3.87
N LEU A 634 -16.17 10.36 4.59
CA LEU A 634 -16.34 8.89 4.51
C LEU A 634 -16.79 8.44 3.11
N VAL A 635 -17.73 9.16 2.50
CA VAL A 635 -18.23 8.88 1.15
C VAL A 635 -17.11 9.10 0.13
N ALA A 636 -16.34 10.19 0.27
CA ALA A 636 -15.20 10.48 -0.57
C ALA A 636 -14.15 9.37 -0.51
N ARG A 637 -13.82 8.89 0.70
CA ARG A 637 -12.89 7.77 0.89
C ARG A 637 -13.34 6.50 0.19
N ASP A 638 -14.60 6.12 0.38
CA ASP A 638 -15.12 4.87 -0.17
C ASP A 638 -15.24 4.96 -1.70
N LYS A 639 -15.69 6.09 -2.24
CA LYS A 639 -15.77 6.34 -3.69
C LYS A 639 -14.41 6.47 -4.36
N LEU A 640 -13.39 6.99 -3.67
CA LEU A 640 -12.03 7.02 -4.19
C LEU A 640 -11.46 5.61 -4.36
N ARG A 641 -11.74 4.70 -3.42
CA ARG A 641 -11.36 3.28 -3.53
C ARG A 641 -12.09 2.58 -4.66
N GLU A 642 -13.40 2.81 -4.78
CA GLU A 642 -14.21 2.26 -5.88
C GLU A 642 -13.69 2.75 -7.24
N ALA A 643 -13.38 4.05 -7.36
CA ALA A 643 -12.85 4.65 -8.60
C ALA A 643 -11.45 4.11 -8.94
N ALA A 644 -10.59 3.90 -7.95
CA ALA A 644 -9.28 3.28 -8.14
C ALA A 644 -9.39 1.81 -8.58
N ALA A 645 -10.26 1.04 -7.92
CA ALA A 645 -10.52 -0.37 -8.29
C ALA A 645 -11.11 -0.49 -9.71
N ALA A 646 -11.98 0.45 -10.10
CA ALA A 646 -12.53 0.56 -11.44
C ALA A 646 -11.53 1.14 -12.47
N ARG A 647 -10.30 1.48 -12.06
CA ARG A 647 -9.28 2.12 -12.90
C ARG A 647 -9.77 3.40 -13.57
N LEU A 648 -10.56 4.20 -12.87
CA LEU A 648 -10.97 5.54 -13.31
C LEU A 648 -10.01 6.62 -12.79
N LEU A 649 -9.43 6.38 -11.61
CA LEU A 649 -8.45 7.24 -10.97
C LEU A 649 -7.22 6.45 -10.52
N ARG A 650 -6.05 7.07 -10.56
CA ARG A 650 -4.84 6.62 -9.85
C ARG A 650 -4.50 7.64 -8.77
N PRO A 651 -4.88 7.38 -7.51
CA PRO A 651 -4.43 8.19 -6.39
C PRO A 651 -2.99 7.85 -6.02
N HIS A 652 -2.13 8.85 -6.03
CA HIS A 652 -0.77 8.77 -5.51
C HIS A 652 -0.69 9.60 -4.23
N THR A 653 0.05 9.13 -3.24
CA THR A 653 0.26 9.85 -1.98
C THR A 653 1.75 10.07 -1.78
N GLU A 654 2.16 11.31 -1.53
CA GLU A 654 3.57 11.69 -1.38
C GLU A 654 3.78 12.50 -0.08
N GLY A 655 5.00 12.47 0.47
CA GLY A 655 5.36 13.18 1.71
C GLY A 655 5.22 12.33 2.99
N SER A 656 6.02 12.64 4.01
CA SER A 656 6.16 11.85 5.26
C SER A 656 6.25 12.71 6.53
N THR A 657 5.74 13.93 6.49
CA THR A 657 5.58 14.72 7.72
C THR A 657 4.13 14.73 8.12
N ILE A 658 3.82 14.05 9.23
CA ILE A 658 2.58 14.28 9.96
C ILE A 658 2.59 15.75 10.35
N ASP A 659 1.80 16.56 9.65
CA ASP A 659 1.67 17.95 10.00
C ASP A 659 0.66 18.09 11.14
N THR A 660 1.16 17.98 12.37
CA THR A 660 0.34 18.12 13.59
C THR A 660 -0.18 19.54 13.78
N SER A 661 0.23 20.54 12.97
CA SER A 661 -0.33 21.89 13.07
C SER A 661 -1.81 21.95 12.69
N PHE A 662 -2.34 20.91 12.05
CA PHE A 662 -3.74 20.79 11.63
C PHE A 662 -4.53 19.75 12.43
N ASP A 663 -4.06 19.36 13.62
CA ASP A 663 -4.74 18.36 14.46
C ASP A 663 -6.13 18.78 14.96
N ASP A 664 -6.47 20.07 14.88
CA ASP A 664 -7.81 20.56 15.19
C ASP A 664 -8.84 20.16 14.10
N HIS A 665 -8.38 19.82 12.89
CA HIS A 665 -9.20 19.37 11.76
C HIS A 665 -9.59 17.89 11.90
N THR A 666 -10.57 17.64 12.77
CA THR A 666 -11.04 16.29 13.11
C THR A 666 -12.47 16.01 12.64
N LEU A 667 -12.74 14.73 12.38
CA LEU A 667 -14.08 14.21 12.11
C LEU A 667 -14.36 13.08 13.10
N ARG A 668 -15.59 12.98 13.63
CA ARG A 668 -16.01 11.77 14.36
C ARG A 668 -16.63 10.77 13.41
N VAL A 669 -16.18 9.53 13.49
CA VAL A 669 -16.67 8.43 12.66
C VAL A 669 -17.04 7.24 13.53
N LEU A 670 -17.95 6.40 13.04
CA LEU A 670 -18.26 5.13 13.68
C LEU A 670 -17.30 4.05 13.16
N GLN A 671 -16.59 3.36 14.06
CA GLN A 671 -15.73 2.23 13.72
C GLN A 671 -16.08 1.00 14.56
N LEU A 672 -15.80 -0.18 14.02
CA LEU A 672 -15.88 -1.43 14.79
C LEU A 672 -14.56 -1.73 15.48
N LYS A 673 -14.58 -1.83 16.81
CA LYS A 673 -13.48 -2.32 17.64
C LYS A 673 -13.93 -3.57 18.37
N ASP A 674 -13.24 -4.68 18.16
CA ASP A 674 -13.59 -6.00 18.71
C ASP A 674 -15.05 -6.39 18.42
N GLY A 675 -15.52 -6.10 17.21
CA GLY A 675 -16.89 -6.36 16.76
C GLY A 675 -17.96 -5.41 17.32
N ARG A 676 -17.57 -4.38 18.09
CA ARG A 676 -18.49 -3.40 18.69
C ARG A 676 -18.34 -2.00 18.09
N PRO A 677 -19.44 -1.27 17.88
CA PRO A 677 -19.39 0.08 17.31
C PRO A 677 -18.92 1.11 18.36
N VAL A 678 -17.91 1.89 17.99
CA VAL A 678 -17.26 2.93 18.81
C VAL A 678 -17.13 4.21 18.00
N VAL A 679 -17.43 5.34 18.63
CA VAL A 679 -17.22 6.67 18.07
C VAL A 679 -15.76 7.05 18.27
N GLU A 680 -15.06 7.31 17.17
CA GLU A 680 -13.64 7.64 17.17
C GLU A 680 -13.39 8.97 16.45
N ASN A 681 -12.44 9.75 16.97
CA ASN A 681 -11.95 10.93 16.30
C ASN A 681 -10.90 10.50 15.27
N VAL A 682 -11.09 10.90 14.02
CA VAL A 682 -10.10 10.77 12.94
C VAL A 682 -9.62 12.16 12.54
N PHE A 683 -8.37 12.26 12.10
CA PHE A 683 -7.74 13.52 11.72
C PHE A 683 -7.67 13.59 10.20
N LEU A 684 -8.24 14.63 9.59
CA LEU A 684 -8.36 14.70 8.13
C LEU A 684 -7.01 14.95 7.45
N TYR A 685 -6.09 15.62 8.13
CA TYR A 685 -4.79 16.03 7.59
C TYR A 685 -3.66 15.02 7.86
N ARG A 686 -3.91 13.91 8.55
CA ARG A 686 -2.87 12.92 8.91
C ARG A 686 -2.64 11.82 7.85
N GLY A 687 -3.29 11.92 6.68
CA GLY A 687 -3.13 10.99 5.55
C GLY A 687 -3.77 9.61 5.73
N ASP A 688 -3.79 9.11 6.97
CA ASP A 688 -4.30 7.80 7.36
C ASP A 688 -5.81 7.63 7.17
N PHE A 689 -6.55 8.74 7.10
CA PHE A 689 -7.99 8.73 6.88
C PHE A 689 -8.39 8.24 5.47
N LEU A 690 -7.78 8.78 4.41
CA LEU A 690 -8.07 8.37 3.02
C LEU A 690 -7.50 6.98 2.73
N THR A 691 -6.24 6.78 3.13
CA THR A 691 -5.53 5.52 2.94
C THR A 691 -5.11 5.00 4.32
N PRO A 692 -5.84 4.01 4.89
CA PRO A 692 -5.55 3.46 6.22
C PRO A 692 -4.09 3.10 6.39
N GLY A 693 -3.55 3.49 7.54
CA GLY A 693 -2.39 4.35 7.58
C GLY A 693 -1.41 4.37 6.38
N LYS A 694 -1.47 5.48 5.67
CA LYS A 694 -0.32 6.21 5.16
C LYS A 694 -0.14 7.44 6.05
N ALA A 695 1.09 7.90 6.28
CA ALA A 695 1.33 9.17 7.00
C ALA A 695 1.35 10.37 6.04
N SER A 696 1.25 10.09 4.73
CA SER A 696 1.34 11.09 3.67
C SER A 696 0.15 12.03 3.68
N THR A 697 0.46 13.30 3.94
CA THR A 697 -0.51 14.39 4.00
C THR A 697 -0.83 14.96 2.62
N SER A 698 -0.10 14.57 1.58
CA SER A 698 -0.30 15.06 0.20
C SER A 698 -0.84 13.95 -0.71
N LEU A 699 -1.77 14.36 -1.57
CA LEU A 699 -2.48 13.57 -2.56
C LEU A 699 -2.13 14.13 -3.94
N SER A 700 -1.92 13.25 -4.90
CA SER A 700 -1.95 13.51 -6.34
C SER A 700 -3.00 12.59 -6.96
N LEU A 701 -3.84 13.13 -7.84
CA LEU A 701 -4.86 12.38 -8.55
C LEU A 701 -4.60 12.45 -10.06
N GLU A 702 -4.57 11.29 -10.70
CA GLU A 702 -4.49 11.18 -12.15
C GLU A 702 -5.70 10.43 -12.69
N ARG A 703 -6.25 10.92 -13.79
CA ARG A 703 -7.28 10.21 -14.55
C ARG A 703 -6.61 9.12 -15.37
N VAL A 704 -7.13 7.90 -15.30
CA VAL A 704 -6.66 6.81 -16.16
C VAL A 704 -7.42 6.93 -17.48
N GLU A 705 -6.74 7.34 -18.54
CA GLU A 705 -7.33 7.28 -19.88
C GLU A 705 -7.50 5.80 -20.29
N PRO A 706 -8.66 5.44 -20.88
CA PRO A 706 -9.01 4.06 -21.22
C PRO A 706 -8.12 3.43 -22.30
#